data_AF-G3JDJ6-F1
#
_entry.id   AF-G3JDJ6-F1
#
_cell.length_a   1.000
_cell.length_b   1.000
_cell.length_c   1.000
_cell.angle_alpha   90.00
_cell.angle_beta   90.00
_cell.angle_gamma   90.00
#
_symmetry.space_group_name_H-M   'P 1'
#
loop_
_entity.id
_entity.type
_entity.pdbx_description
1 polymer ?
#
loop_
_entity_poly.entity_id
_entity_poly.type
_entity_poly.pdbx_seq_one_letter_code
_entity_poly.pdbx_strand_id
1 'polypeptide(L)'
;MASGNPNKPSVPITINHRRPSAQAATASTSQHTPQNRFELGPPSLQDRAGFEAIPESPSPSAVRCQACQQLGFRCVTRDDNDGCTPCFEAGAECSLLALSPQSRKRKLHGEPFGENTVKRGFSTSDLHSRRHANSRFSSNATSATLLQDFANVGGPTSLGRTLGLQLDRHSQYIGQTTDFEPSLLNLSAYDPANESTSSRGTLRKVSEGHSFLLVPDNTTRGHEQQQQDVMAVEALVAPHGRTLIDLFFQRVHPAFPIAQKHVFLEKYERDYREFSPPLLAAVYLLAINWWSHSPVLADRPRPDTDALERLVRSSLAAAMGRPKLSTVEAALLLAQIPGRSAPWPSTAQLVAVAQELGLHLDCAGWDIPPWEKGMRKRLSWGVYMQDKWGALVHGRPSHITLANWAVRGLTVNDFPDVDWDEGNAAQKEDAETGQVIFMRFVQLTGLVTEILDTFYTLAALRKVEHAGAQGAHMVLAQAKPIQLQLKEWYADLPACVRLESLSAGRGGGRGPQRPSSVGYLHLAYFAAEISLHRRIVGALGASPTTVDPYLEHICRSAAKARLISSMDFVNRLAPHHLHSFWYFTAKTSFALVGTFGALLWATSPGREEADWYRRRLAEYRWTLSVCAKPGQQGQYLTAFAVDMLDTSTGLLLRQLPEKPELSRCASAGAALDFAGRSLPNSYSGFGGGGGIFSLQGSSFSNIGSTLDRSSPRSLDSEDESGSEEEEDYDEYNI
;
A
#
# COMPACT_ATOMS: atom_id res chain seq x y z
N MET A 1 -73.91 -12.74 24.48
CA MET A 1 -73.45 -13.19 25.81
C MET A 1 -72.79 -14.55 25.64
N ALA A 2 -71.70 -14.79 26.37
CA ALA A 2 -70.74 -15.89 26.22
C ALA A 2 -69.61 -15.67 25.18
N SER A 3 -68.44 -16.10 25.63
CA SER A 3 -67.08 -16.12 25.08
C SER A 3 -66.93 -16.72 23.69
N GLY A 4 -65.92 -16.26 22.94
CA GLY A 4 -65.52 -16.91 21.69
C GLY A 4 -64.11 -16.54 21.21
N ASN A 5 -63.24 -17.54 21.20
CA ASN A 5 -62.26 -17.84 20.15
C ASN A 5 -62.22 -19.39 20.08
N PRO A 6 -61.83 -20.10 19.01
CA PRO A 6 -61.18 -19.69 17.75
C PRO A 6 -61.70 -20.39 16.46
N ASN A 7 -61.39 -19.86 15.26
CA ASN A 7 -60.97 -20.60 14.05
C ASN A 7 -60.84 -19.70 12.79
N LYS A 8 -59.61 -19.71 12.23
CA LYS A 8 -59.01 -19.29 10.93
C LYS A 8 -59.91 -19.15 9.66
N PRO A 9 -59.38 -18.73 8.47
CA PRO A 9 -58.35 -17.72 8.11
C PRO A 9 -58.79 -16.82 6.90
N SER A 10 -58.05 -15.75 6.58
CA SER A 10 -58.19 -15.02 5.29
C SER A 10 -56.84 -14.69 4.65
N VAL A 11 -56.71 -15.06 3.38
CA VAL A 11 -55.55 -15.00 2.45
C VAL A 11 -55.59 -13.67 1.64
N PRO A 12 -54.47 -13.20 1.02
CA PRO A 12 -54.13 -11.78 0.93
C PRO A 12 -54.42 -11.10 -0.42
N ILE A 13 -54.41 -9.76 -0.40
CA ILE A 13 -54.51 -8.89 -1.58
C ILE A 13 -53.10 -8.58 -2.13
N THR A 14 -52.95 -8.75 -3.44
CA THR A 14 -51.71 -8.60 -4.22
C THR A 14 -51.69 -7.22 -4.89
N ILE A 15 -50.58 -6.48 -4.82
CA ILE A 15 -50.33 -5.29 -5.65
C ILE A 15 -49.02 -5.49 -6.42
N ASN A 16 -49.14 -5.54 -7.74
CA ASN A 16 -48.07 -5.78 -8.69
C ASN A 16 -47.21 -4.53 -8.94
N HIS A 17 -45.89 -4.72 -8.95
CA HIS A 17 -44.90 -3.78 -9.48
C HIS A 17 -44.81 -3.88 -11.02
N ARG A 18 -44.88 -2.74 -11.72
CA ARG A 18 -44.50 -2.64 -13.15
C ARG A 18 -43.40 -1.59 -13.34
N ARG A 19 -42.32 -2.01 -14.00
CA ARG A 19 -41.22 -1.19 -14.55
C ARG A 19 -41.70 -0.24 -15.65
N PRO A 20 -40.91 0.80 -15.99
CA PRO A 20 -40.88 1.32 -17.35
C PRO A 20 -39.49 1.25 -18.02
N SER A 21 -39.53 0.84 -19.28
CA SER A 21 -38.46 0.89 -20.28
C SER A 21 -38.62 2.13 -21.18
N ALA A 22 -37.56 2.46 -21.92
CA ALA A 22 -37.29 3.74 -22.59
C ALA A 22 -37.87 3.94 -24.01
N GLN A 23 -37.69 5.19 -24.49
CA GLN A 23 -37.70 5.74 -25.87
C GLN A 23 -39.10 6.00 -26.48
N ALA A 24 -39.39 7.03 -27.29
CA ALA A 24 -38.78 8.31 -27.68
C ALA A 24 -39.84 9.04 -28.57
N ALA A 25 -39.75 10.39 -28.69
CA ALA A 25 -39.99 11.21 -29.90
C ALA A 25 -40.87 12.48 -29.73
N THR A 26 -40.44 13.50 -30.49
CA THR A 26 -41.10 14.72 -31.01
C THR A 26 -41.27 15.99 -30.13
N ALA A 27 -40.34 16.91 -30.36
CA ALA A 27 -40.53 18.26 -30.95
C ALA A 27 -41.43 19.32 -30.28
N SER A 28 -40.74 20.39 -29.85
CA SER A 28 -40.94 21.81 -30.19
C SER A 28 -42.07 22.66 -29.57
N THR A 29 -41.60 23.72 -28.91
CA THR A 29 -42.09 25.13 -28.85
C THR A 29 -43.08 25.59 -27.76
N SER A 30 -42.51 26.43 -26.87
CA SER A 30 -43.01 27.76 -26.45
C SER A 30 -43.72 27.94 -25.09
N GLN A 31 -43.16 28.90 -24.34
CA GLN A 31 -43.78 29.85 -23.39
C GLN A 31 -44.23 29.34 -22.00
N HIS A 32 -43.44 29.64 -20.95
CA HIS A 32 -43.69 30.74 -20.00
C HIS A 32 -42.70 30.72 -18.81
N THR A 33 -42.04 31.86 -18.58
CA THR A 33 -41.26 32.27 -17.39
C THR A 33 -42.22 32.64 -16.23
N PRO A 34 -41.78 32.72 -14.94
CA PRO A 34 -40.79 33.72 -14.49
C PRO A 34 -39.73 33.26 -13.47
N GLN A 35 -38.64 34.04 -13.49
CA GLN A 35 -37.46 34.02 -12.65
C GLN A 35 -37.73 34.70 -11.30
N ASN A 36 -37.00 34.30 -10.25
CA ASN A 36 -36.51 35.23 -9.23
C ASN A 36 -35.08 34.86 -8.82
N ARG A 37 -34.22 35.86 -8.94
CA ARG A 37 -32.77 35.90 -8.79
C ARG A 37 -32.48 36.55 -7.43
N PHE A 38 -31.58 35.97 -6.62
CA PHE A 38 -30.99 36.66 -5.47
C PHE A 38 -29.55 37.07 -5.79
N GLU A 39 -29.23 38.30 -5.39
CA GLU A 39 -28.08 39.12 -5.79
C GLU A 39 -26.85 38.90 -4.90
N LEU A 40 -25.67 39.06 -5.51
CA LEU A 40 -24.37 39.31 -4.86
C LEU A 40 -24.01 40.78 -5.08
N GLY A 41 -23.63 41.50 -4.01
CA GLY A 41 -23.14 42.88 -4.07
C GLY A 41 -21.63 43.00 -3.79
N PRO A 42 -20.94 43.98 -4.40
CA PRO A 42 -19.93 44.82 -3.73
C PRO A 42 -20.02 46.32 -4.25
N PRO A 43 -19.05 47.27 -4.10
CA PRO A 43 -17.74 47.33 -3.40
C PRO A 43 -17.34 48.69 -2.71
N SER A 44 -16.13 48.71 -2.07
CA SER A 44 -15.12 49.83 -1.95
C SER A 44 -15.38 51.02 -0.97
N LEU A 45 -14.43 51.74 -0.31
CA LEU A 45 -13.02 52.16 -0.56
C LEU A 45 -12.24 52.49 0.76
N GLN A 46 -10.92 52.69 0.61
CA GLN A 46 -9.82 53.01 1.55
C GLN A 46 -9.92 54.36 2.32
N ASP A 47 -9.25 54.50 3.48
CA ASP A 47 -8.07 55.39 3.62
C ASP A 47 -7.28 55.30 4.96
N ARG A 48 -5.95 55.53 4.81
CA ARG A 48 -4.94 56.14 5.70
C ARG A 48 -4.25 55.45 6.90
N ALA A 49 -2.95 55.81 6.98
CA ALA A 49 -1.84 55.30 7.77
C ALA A 49 -1.52 56.12 9.04
N GLY A 50 -0.74 55.53 9.96
CA GLY A 50 -0.05 56.24 11.04
C GLY A 50 0.55 55.32 12.12
N PHE A 51 1.86 55.44 12.33
CA PHE A 51 2.67 54.81 13.38
C PHE A 51 2.16 55.09 14.81
N GLU A 52 2.19 54.10 15.71
CA GLU A 52 2.85 54.21 17.02
C GLU A 52 2.82 52.90 17.82
N ALA A 53 3.81 52.78 18.70
CA ALA A 53 4.21 51.61 19.47
C ALA A 53 3.13 51.06 20.41
N ILE A 54 3.08 49.73 20.55
CA ILE A 54 2.36 49.05 21.62
C ILE A 54 3.38 48.34 22.52
N PRO A 55 3.37 48.60 23.84
CA PRO A 55 4.22 47.91 24.80
C PRO A 55 3.77 46.45 24.97
N GLU A 56 4.74 45.55 25.08
CA GLU A 56 4.52 44.13 25.39
C GLU A 56 3.62 43.97 26.61
N SER A 57 2.47 43.34 26.42
CA SER A 57 1.68 42.75 27.50
C SER A 57 2.19 41.31 27.73
N PRO A 58 2.24 40.84 28.99
CA PRO A 58 2.83 39.55 29.31
C PRO A 58 1.87 38.42 28.94
N SER A 59 2.33 37.50 28.09
CA SER A 59 1.69 36.19 27.88
C SER A 59 2.57 35.08 28.49
N PRO A 60 2.08 33.84 28.61
CA PRO A 60 1.69 33.21 29.87
C PRO A 60 2.77 32.26 30.43
N SER A 61 2.81 32.14 31.76
CA SER A 61 3.34 31.00 32.53
C SER A 61 4.50 30.18 31.89
N ALA A 62 5.68 30.79 31.77
CA ALA A 62 6.91 30.01 31.57
C ALA A 62 7.23 29.23 32.87
N VAL A 63 7.29 27.91 32.79
CA VAL A 63 7.66 27.02 33.91
C VAL A 63 9.06 27.40 34.38
N ARG A 64 9.19 27.82 35.64
CA ARG A 64 10.48 28.15 36.27
C ARG A 64 10.98 26.93 37.04
N CYS A 65 12.27 26.60 36.94
CA CYS A 65 12.87 25.58 37.80
C CYS A 65 12.87 26.03 39.27
N GLN A 66 12.90 25.08 40.20
CA GLN A 66 12.83 25.36 41.63
C GLN A 66 14.01 26.20 42.13
N ALA A 67 15.21 26.01 41.55
CA ALA A 67 16.40 26.78 41.89
C ALA A 67 16.29 28.26 41.45
N CYS A 68 15.82 28.54 40.23
CA CYS A 68 15.57 29.92 39.78
C CYS A 68 14.42 30.58 40.57
N GLN A 69 13.43 29.80 41.03
CA GLN A 69 12.36 30.32 41.88
C GLN A 69 12.86 30.73 43.26
N GLN A 70 13.72 29.92 43.89
CA GLN A 70 14.28 30.23 45.21
C GLN A 70 15.27 31.40 45.19
N LEU A 71 16.02 31.56 44.10
CA LEU A 71 17.02 32.61 43.95
C LEU A 71 16.48 33.89 43.29
N GLY A 72 15.22 33.90 42.84
CA GLY A 72 14.59 35.06 42.21
C GLY A 72 15.08 35.38 40.79
N PHE A 73 15.84 34.49 40.15
CA PHE A 73 16.37 34.69 38.80
C PHE A 73 15.35 34.34 37.71
N ARG A 74 15.45 35.01 36.55
CA ARG A 74 14.65 34.68 35.37
C ARG A 74 15.18 33.39 34.74
N CYS A 75 14.36 32.34 34.74
CA CYS A 75 14.70 31.03 34.19
C CYS A 75 14.64 31.09 32.65
N VAL A 76 15.78 30.94 31.98
CA VAL A 76 15.90 30.88 30.51
C VAL A 76 16.49 29.52 30.15
N THR A 77 15.75 28.73 29.38
CA THR A 77 16.16 27.39 28.91
C THR A 77 17.21 27.51 27.82
N ARG A 78 18.18 26.59 27.79
CA ARG A 78 19.18 26.49 26.72
C ARG A 78 18.70 25.47 25.69
N ASP A 79 18.93 25.74 24.41
CA ASP A 79 18.46 24.88 23.31
C ASP A 79 19.29 23.59 23.17
N ASP A 80 20.50 23.53 23.74
CA ASP A 80 21.46 22.45 23.49
C ASP A 80 21.78 21.55 24.70
N ASN A 81 21.10 21.71 25.86
CA ASN A 81 21.27 20.81 27.01
C ASN A 81 20.15 20.92 28.06
N ASP A 82 19.90 19.84 28.81
CA ASP A 82 18.84 19.69 29.84
C ASP A 82 19.05 20.61 31.07
N GLY A 83 18.79 21.92 30.93
CA GLY A 83 18.84 22.87 32.05
C GLY A 83 18.70 24.34 31.66
N CYS A 84 18.53 25.22 32.65
CA CYS A 84 18.47 26.67 32.45
C CYS A 84 19.80 27.37 32.71
N THR A 85 20.06 28.47 31.99
CA THR A 85 21.33 29.24 32.04
C THR A 85 21.74 29.66 33.46
N PRO A 86 20.85 30.20 34.32
CA PRO A 86 21.25 30.62 35.66
C PRO A 86 21.69 29.46 36.57
N CYS A 87 21.09 28.28 36.44
CA CYS A 87 21.49 27.09 37.19
C CYS A 87 22.84 26.55 36.72
N PHE A 88 23.12 26.64 35.42
CA PHE A 88 24.42 26.28 34.86
C PHE A 88 25.53 27.20 35.38
N GLU A 89 25.30 28.52 35.37
CA GLU A 89 26.26 29.52 35.86
C GLU A 89 26.47 29.43 37.38
N ALA A 90 25.42 29.06 38.13
CA ALA A 90 25.50 28.83 39.57
C ALA A 90 26.02 27.44 39.95
N GLY A 91 26.28 26.54 38.97
CA GLY A 91 26.69 25.16 39.23
C GLY A 91 25.67 24.30 39.98
N ALA A 92 24.38 24.65 39.90
CA ALA A 92 23.29 23.99 40.62
C ALA A 92 22.45 23.09 39.69
N GLU A 93 21.94 21.97 40.21
CA GLU A 93 21.08 21.05 39.43
C GLU A 93 19.72 21.69 39.08
N CYS A 94 19.31 21.57 37.82
CA CYS A 94 18.10 22.21 37.29
C CYS A 94 16.90 21.24 37.30
N SER A 95 15.85 21.53 38.07
CA SER A 95 14.69 20.66 38.27
C SER A 95 13.55 20.79 37.23
N LEU A 96 13.83 21.37 36.06
CA LEU A 96 12.82 21.67 35.02
C LEU A 96 12.11 20.43 34.45
N LEU A 97 12.66 19.22 34.63
CA LEU A 97 12.07 17.95 34.16
C LEU A 97 11.32 17.15 35.25
N ALA A 98 11.23 17.64 36.50
CA ALA A 98 10.62 16.89 37.61
C ALA A 98 9.09 17.07 37.77
N LEU A 99 8.43 17.83 36.88
CA LEU A 99 6.98 18.04 36.90
C LEU A 99 6.28 17.21 35.81
N SER A 100 6.35 15.89 35.97
CA SER A 100 5.39 14.92 35.44
C SER A 100 5.07 13.91 36.56
N PRO A 101 3.79 13.62 36.86
CA PRO A 101 3.39 13.08 38.16
C PRO A 101 3.60 11.56 38.23
N GLN A 102 4.54 11.10 39.06
CA GLN A 102 4.57 9.71 39.51
C GLN A 102 4.18 9.56 40.99
N SER A 103 3.26 8.62 41.18
CA SER A 103 2.60 8.24 42.43
C SER A 103 3.55 7.79 43.52
N ARG A 104 3.46 8.44 44.69
CA ARG A 104 4.11 8.02 45.94
C ARG A 104 3.52 6.70 46.46
N LYS A 105 4.35 5.66 46.63
CA LYS A 105 4.16 4.65 47.69
C LYS A 105 5.04 5.02 48.89
N ARG A 106 4.37 5.38 49.98
CA ARG A 106 4.92 5.67 51.32
C ARG A 106 5.54 4.42 51.96
N LYS A 107 6.69 4.58 52.62
CA LYS A 107 6.90 4.20 54.03
C LYS A 107 8.24 4.73 54.54
N LEU A 108 8.21 5.54 55.61
CA LEU A 108 8.81 5.23 56.92
C LEU A 108 8.70 6.46 57.85
N HIS A 109 8.25 6.21 59.07
CA HIS A 109 8.32 7.13 60.20
C HIS A 109 8.62 6.30 61.45
N GLY A 110 9.55 6.79 62.29
CA GLY A 110 9.53 6.61 63.74
C GLY A 110 10.41 5.50 64.35
N GLU A 111 11.49 5.91 65.00
CA GLU A 111 12.19 5.26 66.14
C GLU A 111 11.30 5.27 67.43
N PRO A 112 11.73 4.74 68.60
CA PRO A 112 12.12 3.37 68.95
C PRO A 112 11.41 2.85 70.23
N PHE A 113 11.66 1.59 70.66
CA PHE A 113 11.75 1.03 72.05
C PHE A 113 11.23 -0.42 72.17
N GLY A 114 11.97 -1.26 72.92
CA GLY A 114 11.39 -2.32 73.76
C GLY A 114 11.76 -3.78 73.47
N GLU A 115 12.77 -4.28 74.16
CA GLU A 115 13.03 -5.66 74.64
C GLU A 115 11.94 -6.75 74.39
N ASN A 116 12.32 -7.91 73.83
CA ASN A 116 12.67 -9.12 74.60
C ASN A 116 12.81 -10.39 73.73
N THR A 117 13.95 -11.06 73.90
CA THR A 117 14.18 -12.51 74.02
C THR A 117 13.24 -13.54 73.31
N VAL A 118 13.83 -14.44 72.51
CA VAL A 118 14.08 -15.87 72.81
C VAL A 118 14.39 -16.68 71.52
N LYS A 119 15.67 -17.05 71.39
CA LYS A 119 16.31 -18.36 71.07
C LYS A 119 15.69 -19.38 70.07
N ARG A 120 16.67 -20.02 69.38
CA ARG A 120 16.75 -21.36 68.74
C ARG A 120 16.23 -21.45 67.30
N GLY A 121 16.93 -22.07 66.35
CA GLY A 121 18.22 -22.77 66.29
C GLY A 121 18.58 -22.96 64.81
N PHE A 122 19.87 -22.92 64.42
CA PHE A 122 20.67 -24.08 63.98
C PHE A 122 19.95 -24.99 62.96
N SER A 123 20.51 -25.38 61.82
CA SER A 123 21.91 -25.66 61.47
C SER A 123 21.98 -25.83 59.93
N THR A 124 22.97 -25.23 59.23
CA THR A 124 24.14 -25.90 58.61
C THR A 124 23.77 -26.89 57.50
N SER A 125 24.37 -26.90 56.31
CA SER A 125 25.80 -26.98 55.99
C SER A 125 25.91 -26.91 54.46
N ASP A 126 26.70 -26.00 53.87
CA ASP A 126 28.12 -26.11 53.50
C ASP A 126 28.23 -26.26 51.97
N LEU A 127 28.69 -25.23 51.26
CA LEU A 127 30.09 -24.86 50.99
C LEU A 127 30.75 -25.78 49.95
N HIS A 128 31.08 -25.19 48.79
CA HIS A 128 32.43 -25.02 48.21
C HIS A 128 32.26 -24.01 47.05
N SER A 129 32.61 -22.72 47.20
CA SER A 129 33.94 -22.08 47.18
C SER A 129 34.51 -21.83 45.78
N ARG A 130 34.36 -20.56 45.37
CA ARG A 130 35.35 -19.65 44.75
C ARG A 130 36.03 -20.05 43.42
N ARG A 131 35.87 -19.20 42.39
CA ARG A 131 36.79 -18.08 42.07
C ARG A 131 36.33 -17.26 40.84
N HIS A 132 36.35 -15.92 41.03
CA HIS A 132 36.61 -14.79 40.09
C HIS A 132 35.83 -14.68 38.76
N ALA A 133 35.52 -13.51 38.21
CA ALA A 133 35.40 -12.10 38.63
C ALA A 133 34.86 -11.33 37.42
N ASN A 134 34.00 -10.34 37.66
CA ASN A 134 33.66 -9.16 36.83
C ASN A 134 33.26 -9.32 35.35
N SER A 135 31.97 -9.14 35.07
CA SER A 135 31.46 -7.93 34.39
C SER A 135 29.92 -7.94 34.41
N ARG A 136 29.32 -6.90 34.99
CA ARG A 136 27.87 -6.68 35.02
C ARG A 136 27.50 -5.71 33.90
N PHE A 137 26.63 -6.14 32.99
CA PHE A 137 25.58 -5.30 32.43
C PHE A 137 24.31 -6.16 32.37
N SER A 138 23.32 -5.80 33.17
CA SER A 138 22.01 -6.46 33.25
C SER A 138 20.96 -5.47 32.78
N SER A 139 20.43 -5.68 31.58
CA SER A 139 19.32 -4.92 31.01
C SER A 139 18.36 -5.87 30.29
N ASN A 140 17.75 -6.81 31.02
CA ASN A 140 16.74 -7.75 30.48
C ASN A 140 15.38 -7.67 31.21
N ALA A 141 15.11 -6.63 32.00
CA ALA A 141 13.88 -6.57 32.81
C ALA A 141 12.64 -6.03 32.07
N THR A 142 12.78 -5.49 30.85
CA THR A 142 11.64 -4.96 30.06
C THR A 142 11.13 -5.91 28.98
N SER A 143 11.98 -6.79 28.45
CA SER A 143 11.61 -7.77 27.42
C SER A 143 10.83 -8.96 27.98
N ALA A 144 11.05 -9.31 29.24
CA ALA A 144 10.35 -10.42 29.90
C ALA A 144 8.85 -10.12 30.15
N THR A 145 8.48 -8.85 30.36
CA THR A 145 7.10 -8.46 30.67
C THR A 145 6.19 -8.48 29.45
N LEU A 146 6.73 -8.13 28.26
CA LEU A 146 5.99 -8.24 26.99
C LEU A 146 5.77 -9.71 26.60
N LEU A 147 6.79 -10.57 26.75
CA LEU A 147 6.65 -12.00 26.50
C LEU A 147 5.69 -12.69 27.47
N GLN A 148 5.53 -12.19 28.70
CA GLN A 148 4.51 -12.71 29.63
C GLN A 148 3.08 -12.35 29.20
N ASP A 149 2.89 -11.22 28.51
CA ASP A 149 1.60 -10.86 27.88
C ASP A 149 1.35 -11.66 26.58
N PHE A 150 2.39 -12.02 25.82
CA PHE A 150 2.27 -12.85 24.62
C PHE A 150 2.17 -14.36 24.91
N ALA A 151 2.86 -14.89 25.92
CA ALA A 151 2.69 -16.26 26.39
C ALA A 151 1.30 -16.52 27.00
N ASN A 152 0.57 -15.44 27.33
CA ASN A 152 -0.83 -15.46 27.76
C ASN A 152 -1.83 -15.32 26.59
N VAL A 153 -1.39 -15.36 25.32
CA VAL A 153 -2.30 -15.51 24.15
C VAL A 153 -2.99 -16.89 24.16
N GLY A 154 -2.43 -17.86 24.90
CA GLY A 154 -3.05 -19.15 25.21
C GLY A 154 -4.02 -19.15 26.40
N GLY A 155 -4.22 -18.02 27.09
CA GLY A 155 -5.20 -17.90 28.18
C GLY A 155 -6.50 -17.22 27.71
N PRO A 156 -7.69 -17.65 28.20
CA PRO A 156 -8.97 -17.02 27.85
C PRO A 156 -9.06 -15.51 28.19
N THR A 157 -8.08 -14.94 28.90
CA THR A 157 -8.10 -13.58 29.45
C THR A 157 -7.39 -12.50 28.60
N SER A 158 -6.52 -12.82 27.63
CA SER A 158 -5.81 -11.79 26.83
C SER A 158 -6.52 -11.45 25.51
N LEU A 159 -7.16 -12.42 24.85
CA LEU A 159 -8.05 -12.17 23.70
C LEU A 159 -9.28 -11.34 24.10
N GLY A 160 -9.72 -11.43 25.36
CA GLY A 160 -10.81 -10.61 25.89
C GLY A 160 -10.52 -9.11 25.81
N ARG A 161 -9.25 -8.70 25.92
CA ARG A 161 -8.84 -7.30 25.73
C ARG A 161 -8.64 -6.90 24.27
N THR A 162 -8.73 -7.80 23.31
CA THR A 162 -8.72 -7.40 21.89
C THR A 162 -10.08 -6.86 21.48
N LEU A 163 -10.09 -5.91 20.54
CA LEU A 163 -11.35 -5.39 20.01
C LEU A 163 -11.80 -6.15 18.76
N GLY A 164 -10.86 -6.63 17.94
CA GLY A 164 -11.15 -7.16 16.61
C GLY A 164 -10.88 -8.65 16.39
N LEU A 165 -10.48 -9.39 17.43
CA LEU A 165 -10.08 -10.81 17.35
C LEU A 165 -10.78 -11.72 18.37
N GLN A 166 -11.79 -11.21 19.08
CA GLN A 166 -12.64 -12.00 19.96
C GLN A 166 -13.36 -13.10 19.17
N LEU A 167 -13.52 -14.30 19.75
CA LEU A 167 -14.11 -15.45 19.07
C LEU A 167 -15.64 -15.45 19.14
N ASP A 168 -16.21 -14.91 20.22
CA ASP A 168 -17.64 -14.96 20.55
C ASP A 168 -18.41 -13.68 20.17
N ARG A 169 -17.70 -12.60 19.83
CA ARG A 169 -18.26 -11.27 19.55
C ARG A 169 -17.55 -10.60 18.38
N HIS A 170 -18.25 -9.66 17.75
CA HIS A 170 -17.67 -8.73 16.78
C HIS A 170 -17.93 -7.28 17.20
N SER A 171 -17.02 -6.39 16.78
CA SER A 171 -17.05 -4.97 17.12
C SER A 171 -17.62 -4.13 15.99
N GLN A 172 -18.54 -3.22 16.31
CA GLN A 172 -19.08 -2.22 15.38
C GLN A 172 -18.72 -0.82 15.88
N TYR A 173 -18.09 -0.02 15.03
CA TYR A 173 -17.73 1.36 15.35
C TYR A 173 -18.97 2.24 15.48
N ILE A 174 -19.01 3.05 16.55
CA ILE A 174 -20.08 4.02 16.79
C ILE A 174 -19.63 5.37 16.23
N GLY A 175 -20.21 5.76 15.08
CA GLY A 175 -19.98 7.07 14.48
C GLY A 175 -20.68 8.20 15.23
N GLN A 176 -20.17 9.43 15.09
CA GLN A 176 -20.69 10.61 15.78
C GLN A 176 -22.11 11.00 15.39
N THR A 177 -22.59 10.55 14.22
CA THR A 177 -23.94 10.84 13.71
C THR A 177 -24.95 9.71 14.00
N THR A 178 -24.57 8.72 14.80
CA THR A 178 -25.46 7.62 15.19
C THR A 178 -26.43 8.03 16.30
N ASP A 179 -27.35 7.14 16.67
CA ASP A 179 -28.25 7.29 17.83
C ASP A 179 -27.51 7.35 19.18
N PHE A 180 -26.23 7.00 19.20
CA PHE A 180 -25.38 7.06 20.37
C PHE A 180 -24.62 8.39 20.46
N GLU A 181 -25.22 9.36 21.16
CA GLU A 181 -24.59 10.65 21.42
C GLU A 181 -23.35 10.51 22.32
N PRO A 182 -22.15 10.98 21.90
CA PRO A 182 -20.91 10.83 22.67
C PRO A 182 -20.98 11.39 24.09
N SER A 183 -21.68 12.51 24.25
CA SER A 183 -21.89 13.15 25.56
C SER A 183 -22.69 12.24 26.51
N LEU A 184 -23.64 11.46 25.99
CA LEU A 184 -24.43 10.50 26.77
C LEU A 184 -23.66 9.21 27.03
N LEU A 185 -22.85 8.74 26.06
CA LEU A 185 -21.99 7.58 26.25
C LEU A 185 -21.03 7.78 27.43
N ASN A 186 -20.54 9.00 27.66
CA ASN A 186 -19.66 9.33 28.78
C ASN A 186 -20.35 9.28 30.15
N LEU A 187 -21.68 9.30 30.22
CA LEU A 187 -22.44 9.21 31.47
C LEU A 187 -22.70 7.76 31.90
N SER A 188 -22.45 6.79 31.01
CA SER A 188 -22.66 5.38 31.34
C SER A 188 -21.64 4.87 32.37
N ALA A 189 -22.08 3.94 33.22
CA ALA A 189 -21.20 3.29 34.18
C ALA A 189 -20.35 2.25 33.44
N TYR A 190 -19.08 2.58 33.24
CA TYR A 190 -18.08 1.66 32.68
C TYR A 190 -17.41 0.85 33.79
N ASP A 191 -17.15 -0.42 33.50
CA ASP A 191 -16.36 -1.30 34.35
C ASP A 191 -14.85 -1.01 34.22
N PRO A 192 -13.97 -1.69 34.99
CA PRO A 192 -12.51 -1.52 34.88
C PRO A 192 -11.91 -1.93 33.51
N ALA A 193 -12.68 -2.62 32.65
CA ALA A 193 -12.31 -2.97 31.29
C ALA A 193 -12.85 -1.96 30.26
N ASN A 194 -13.43 -0.84 30.72
CA ASN A 194 -14.08 0.20 29.91
C ASN A 194 -15.28 -0.35 29.11
N GLU A 195 -15.99 -1.32 29.67
CA GLU A 195 -17.20 -1.92 29.10
C GLU A 195 -18.45 -1.55 29.90
N SER A 196 -19.56 -1.35 29.19
CA SER A 196 -20.88 -1.07 29.78
C SER A 196 -21.96 -1.89 29.07
N THR A 197 -22.86 -2.51 29.83
CA THR A 197 -23.91 -3.35 29.25
C THR A 197 -25.06 -2.49 28.75
N SER A 198 -25.46 -2.69 27.50
CA SER A 198 -26.60 -2.03 26.86
C SER A 198 -27.59 -3.05 26.31
N SER A 199 -28.82 -2.63 26.00
CA SER A 199 -29.86 -3.49 25.42
C SER A 199 -29.49 -4.02 24.03
N ARG A 200 -28.62 -3.31 23.30
CA ARG A 200 -28.17 -3.66 21.94
C ARG A 200 -26.86 -4.45 21.91
N GLY A 201 -26.20 -4.66 23.05
CA GLY A 201 -24.87 -5.28 23.14
C GLY A 201 -24.02 -4.66 24.25
N THR A 202 -22.73 -4.97 24.27
CA THR A 202 -21.79 -4.38 25.24
C THR A 202 -21.10 -3.18 24.60
N LEU A 203 -21.26 -1.99 25.19
CA LEU A 203 -20.52 -0.80 24.79
C LEU A 203 -19.09 -0.91 25.30
N ARG A 204 -18.11 -0.67 24.44
CA ARG A 204 -16.69 -0.66 24.80
C ARG A 204 -16.06 0.67 24.41
N LYS A 205 -15.57 1.40 25.40
CA LYS A 205 -14.87 2.68 25.20
C LYS A 205 -13.37 2.43 25.06
N VAL A 206 -12.80 2.80 23.92
CA VAL A 206 -11.35 2.63 23.67
C VAL A 206 -10.57 3.93 23.80
N SER A 207 -11.23 5.09 23.67
CA SER A 207 -10.66 6.40 23.97
C SER A 207 -11.77 7.40 24.30
N GLU A 208 -11.43 8.63 24.68
CA GLU A 208 -12.42 9.67 25.01
C GLU A 208 -13.38 10.01 23.85
N GLY A 209 -12.97 9.79 22.60
CA GLY A 209 -13.76 10.09 21.40
C GLY A 209 -14.19 8.88 20.58
N HIS A 210 -13.84 7.65 20.99
CA HIS A 210 -14.11 6.44 20.21
C HIS A 210 -14.68 5.33 21.08
N SER A 211 -15.85 4.84 20.69
CA SER A 211 -16.56 3.74 21.32
C SER A 211 -17.03 2.73 20.28
N PHE A 212 -17.16 1.48 20.70
CA PHE A 212 -17.59 0.36 19.88
C PHE A 212 -18.75 -0.36 20.54
N LEU A 213 -19.64 -0.92 19.74
CA LEU A 213 -20.66 -1.86 20.18
C LEU A 213 -20.16 -3.28 19.92
N LEU A 214 -20.04 -4.08 20.97
CA LEU A 214 -19.71 -5.50 20.90
C LEU A 214 -21.00 -6.32 20.84
N VAL A 215 -21.19 -7.05 19.75
CA VAL A 215 -22.38 -7.86 19.49
C VAL A 215 -22.01 -9.34 19.54
N PRO A 216 -22.75 -10.19 20.28
CA PRO A 216 -22.53 -11.63 20.31
C PRO A 216 -22.77 -12.31 18.96
N ASP A 217 -21.81 -13.12 18.53
CA ASP A 217 -21.84 -13.77 17.21
C ASP A 217 -22.92 -14.85 17.10
N ASN A 218 -23.27 -15.49 18.21
CA ASN A 218 -24.31 -16.52 18.26
C ASN A 218 -25.71 -16.00 17.85
N THR A 219 -25.93 -14.68 17.91
CA THR A 219 -27.18 -14.05 17.46
C THR A 219 -27.23 -13.83 15.95
N THR A 220 -26.09 -13.99 15.26
CA THR A 220 -25.96 -13.71 13.83
C THR A 220 -26.20 -14.94 12.96
N ARG A 221 -26.86 -14.73 11.82
CA ARG A 221 -27.13 -15.80 10.84
C ARG A 221 -25.82 -16.38 10.30
N GLY A 222 -25.76 -17.70 10.18
CA GLY A 222 -24.62 -18.41 9.60
C GLY A 222 -23.42 -18.60 10.55
N HIS A 223 -23.55 -18.27 11.83
CA HIS A 223 -22.52 -18.61 12.84
C HIS A 223 -22.32 -20.13 12.94
N GLU A 224 -23.40 -20.90 12.93
CA GLU A 224 -23.36 -22.38 13.00
C GLU A 224 -22.62 -23.02 11.82
N GLN A 225 -22.70 -22.40 10.64
CA GLN A 225 -22.08 -22.90 9.41
C GLN A 225 -20.55 -22.70 9.40
N GLN A 226 -20.05 -21.71 10.15
CA GLN A 226 -18.63 -21.35 10.16
C GLN A 226 -17.73 -22.54 10.53
N GLN A 227 -18.17 -23.35 11.50
CA GLN A 227 -17.40 -24.50 11.96
C GLN A 227 -17.31 -25.61 10.90
N GLN A 228 -18.38 -25.79 10.12
CA GLN A 228 -18.41 -26.74 9.01
C GLN A 228 -17.55 -26.26 7.85
N ASP A 229 -17.62 -24.96 7.53
CA ASP A 229 -16.85 -24.35 6.46
C ASP A 229 -15.34 -24.45 6.71
N VAL A 230 -14.87 -24.22 7.95
CA VAL A 230 -13.45 -24.39 8.30
C VAL A 230 -13.00 -25.83 8.12
N MET A 231 -13.83 -26.80 8.52
CA MET A 231 -13.50 -28.22 8.32
C MET A 231 -13.47 -28.59 6.84
N ALA A 232 -14.39 -28.06 6.04
CA ALA A 232 -14.41 -28.29 4.59
C ALA A 232 -13.16 -27.69 3.91
N VAL A 233 -12.74 -26.49 4.34
CA VAL A 233 -11.50 -25.85 3.89
C VAL A 233 -10.28 -26.72 4.19
N GLU A 234 -10.14 -27.20 5.43
CA GLU A 234 -9.03 -28.05 5.83
C GLU A 234 -9.04 -29.39 5.05
N ALA A 235 -10.21 -29.99 4.90
CA ALA A 235 -10.38 -31.27 4.22
C ALA A 235 -9.96 -31.24 2.74
N LEU A 236 -10.09 -30.09 2.06
CA LEU A 236 -9.66 -29.94 0.67
C LEU A 236 -8.14 -29.97 0.50
N VAL A 237 -7.38 -29.54 1.51
CA VAL A 237 -5.91 -29.44 1.43
C VAL A 237 -5.17 -30.48 2.29
N ALA A 238 -5.88 -31.20 3.16
CA ALA A 238 -5.31 -32.21 4.02
C ALA A 238 -4.58 -33.30 3.20
N PRO A 239 -3.39 -33.77 3.65
CA PRO A 239 -2.67 -33.45 4.89
C PRO A 239 -1.67 -32.27 4.75
N HIS A 240 -1.75 -31.46 3.70
CA HIS A 240 -0.72 -30.50 3.32
C HIS A 240 -0.92 -29.08 3.89
N GLY A 241 -1.92 -28.87 4.76
CA GLY A 241 -2.29 -27.56 5.31
C GLY A 241 -1.11 -26.82 5.97
N ARG A 242 -0.36 -27.49 6.86
CA ARG A 242 0.82 -26.90 7.52
C ARG A 242 1.88 -26.44 6.53
N THR A 243 2.20 -27.27 5.53
CA THR A 243 3.22 -26.94 4.51
C THR A 243 2.81 -25.72 3.68
N LEU A 244 1.51 -25.57 3.39
CA LEU A 244 0.98 -24.38 2.70
C LEU A 244 1.12 -23.12 3.57
N ILE A 245 0.85 -23.21 4.87
CA ILE A 245 1.03 -22.09 5.81
C ILE A 245 2.50 -21.67 5.86
N ASP A 246 3.43 -22.62 5.94
CA ASP A 246 4.86 -22.33 5.92
C ASP A 246 5.28 -21.65 4.61
N LEU A 247 4.76 -22.11 3.46
CA LEU A 247 4.99 -21.47 2.16
C LEU A 247 4.45 -20.04 2.11
N PHE A 248 3.27 -19.78 2.68
CA PHE A 248 2.72 -18.43 2.76
C PHE A 248 3.64 -17.48 3.55
N PHE A 249 4.10 -17.92 4.72
CA PHE A 249 5.00 -17.11 5.55
C PHE A 249 6.40 -16.93 4.96
N GLN A 250 6.82 -17.83 4.07
CA GLN A 250 8.11 -17.72 3.37
C GLN A 250 8.05 -16.86 2.10
N ARG A 251 6.91 -16.85 1.38
CA ARG A 251 6.83 -16.24 0.03
C ARG A 251 6.01 -14.95 -0.01
N VAL A 252 4.92 -14.87 0.74
CA VAL A 252 3.96 -13.76 0.67
C VAL A 252 4.14 -12.79 1.83
N HIS A 253 4.18 -13.32 3.06
CA HIS A 253 4.22 -12.51 4.28
C HIS A 253 5.35 -11.49 4.34
N PRO A 254 6.60 -11.77 3.88
CA PRO A 254 7.66 -10.77 3.94
C PRO A 254 7.28 -9.47 3.22
N ALA A 255 6.78 -9.57 1.99
CA ALA A 255 6.43 -8.41 1.16
C ALA A 255 5.03 -7.84 1.45
N PHE A 256 4.14 -8.62 2.08
CA PHE A 256 2.80 -8.21 2.48
C PHE A 256 2.47 -8.65 3.93
N PRO A 257 3.12 -8.02 4.93
CA PRO A 257 3.09 -8.45 6.33
C PRO A 257 1.83 -8.02 7.08
N ILE A 258 0.64 -8.33 6.55
CA ILE A 258 -0.63 -7.96 7.18
C ILE A 258 -1.01 -8.89 8.34
N ALA A 259 -0.58 -10.15 8.28
CA ALA A 259 -0.85 -11.17 9.30
C ALA A 259 0.21 -11.22 10.41
N GLN A 260 -0.19 -11.70 11.58
CA GLN A 260 0.71 -11.95 12.72
C GLN A 260 1.25 -13.38 12.70
N LYS A 261 2.51 -13.57 12.30
CA LYS A 261 3.09 -14.91 12.08
C LYS A 261 3.02 -15.83 13.31
N HIS A 262 3.49 -15.37 14.47
CA HIS A 262 3.53 -16.19 15.67
C HIS A 262 2.12 -16.60 16.14
N VAL A 263 1.20 -15.64 16.22
CA VAL A 263 -0.21 -15.89 16.60
C VAL A 263 -0.86 -16.86 15.63
N PHE A 264 -0.61 -16.70 14.33
CA PHE A 264 -1.18 -17.57 13.31
C PHE A 264 -0.67 -19.01 13.47
N LEU A 265 0.65 -19.19 13.62
CA LEU A 265 1.22 -20.53 13.75
C LEU A 265 0.78 -21.22 15.06
N GLU A 266 0.86 -20.53 16.19
CA GLU A 266 0.43 -21.06 17.48
C GLU A 266 -1.05 -21.48 17.46
N LYS A 267 -1.90 -20.64 16.87
CA LYS A 267 -3.33 -20.93 16.73
C LYS A 267 -3.59 -22.17 15.88
N TYR A 268 -2.83 -22.37 14.80
CA TYR A 268 -2.98 -23.54 13.93
C TYR A 268 -2.52 -24.83 14.61
N GLU A 269 -1.43 -24.77 15.38
CA GLU A 269 -0.95 -25.93 16.16
C GLU A 269 -1.89 -26.30 17.32
N ARG A 270 -2.62 -25.32 17.87
CA ARG A 270 -3.63 -25.57 18.91
C ARG A 270 -4.88 -26.23 18.34
N ASP A 271 -5.57 -25.52 17.45
CA ASP A 271 -6.74 -26.03 16.72
C ASP A 271 -7.07 -25.13 15.53
N TYR A 272 -6.97 -25.69 14.31
CA TYR A 272 -7.34 -24.99 13.07
C TYR A 272 -8.80 -24.51 13.05
N ARG A 273 -9.67 -25.09 13.87
CA ARG A 273 -11.10 -24.73 13.96
C ARG A 273 -11.35 -23.34 14.52
N GLU A 274 -10.38 -22.76 15.22
CA GLU A 274 -10.51 -21.40 15.74
C GLU A 274 -10.35 -20.33 14.66
N PHE A 275 -9.89 -20.69 13.46
CA PHE A 275 -9.71 -19.75 12.37
C PHE A 275 -11.03 -19.27 11.78
N SER A 276 -10.98 -18.07 11.23
CA SER A 276 -12.00 -17.63 10.29
C SER A 276 -11.84 -18.46 9.00
N PRO A 277 -12.87 -19.17 8.52
CA PRO A 277 -12.78 -19.97 7.30
C PRO A 277 -12.23 -19.22 6.08
N PRO A 278 -12.68 -17.97 5.77
CA PRO A 278 -12.15 -17.25 4.62
C PRO A 278 -10.67 -16.87 4.77
N LEU A 279 -10.17 -16.66 6.00
CA LEU A 279 -8.75 -16.34 6.22
C LEU A 279 -7.86 -17.55 5.91
N LEU A 280 -8.20 -18.70 6.49
CA LEU A 280 -7.42 -19.92 6.32
C LEU A 280 -7.39 -20.35 4.84
N ALA A 281 -8.56 -20.30 4.20
CA ALA A 281 -8.67 -20.67 2.80
C ALA A 281 -8.02 -19.66 1.83
N ALA A 282 -8.02 -18.35 2.14
CA ALA A 282 -7.27 -17.37 1.37
C ALA A 282 -5.74 -17.58 1.47
N VAL A 283 -5.25 -17.94 2.65
CA VAL A 283 -3.84 -18.32 2.85
C VAL A 283 -3.47 -19.54 2.00
N TYR A 284 -4.32 -20.58 2.01
CA TYR A 284 -4.12 -21.76 1.17
C TYR A 284 -4.12 -21.45 -0.33
N LEU A 285 -5.11 -20.71 -0.83
CA LEU A 285 -5.17 -20.36 -2.25
C LEU A 285 -3.94 -19.57 -2.71
N LEU A 286 -3.44 -18.64 -1.90
CA LEU A 286 -2.22 -17.92 -2.21
C LEU A 286 -1.01 -18.85 -2.21
N ALA A 287 -0.84 -19.66 -1.16
CA ALA A 287 0.30 -20.55 -1.01
C ALA A 287 0.39 -21.63 -2.08
N ILE A 288 -0.75 -22.15 -2.56
CA ILE A 288 -0.82 -23.20 -3.60
C ILE A 288 -0.11 -22.76 -4.89
N ASN A 289 0.01 -21.46 -5.15
CA ASN A 289 0.80 -21.00 -6.31
C ASN A 289 2.22 -21.57 -6.26
N TRP A 290 2.84 -21.67 -5.08
CA TRP A 290 4.21 -22.19 -4.88
C TRP A 290 4.27 -23.70 -4.61
N TRP A 291 3.19 -24.45 -4.87
CA TRP A 291 3.11 -25.91 -4.67
C TRP A 291 4.29 -26.67 -5.27
N SER A 292 4.61 -26.41 -6.54
CA SER A 292 5.70 -27.10 -7.26
C SER A 292 7.11 -26.75 -6.78
N HIS A 293 7.25 -25.73 -5.93
CA HIS A 293 8.55 -25.30 -5.40
C HIS A 293 8.88 -25.94 -4.05
N SER A 294 7.90 -26.56 -3.39
CA SER A 294 8.15 -27.31 -2.18
C SER A 294 8.62 -28.73 -2.55
N PRO A 295 9.78 -29.19 -2.05
CA PRO A 295 10.26 -30.54 -2.33
C PRO A 295 9.31 -31.62 -1.81
N VAL A 296 8.46 -31.30 -0.84
CA VAL A 296 7.47 -32.22 -0.26
C VAL A 296 6.21 -32.33 -1.12
N LEU A 297 5.86 -31.26 -1.83
CA LEU A 297 4.58 -31.13 -2.55
C LEU A 297 4.73 -31.27 -4.07
N ALA A 298 5.92 -31.04 -4.63
CA ALA A 298 6.14 -31.00 -6.08
C ALA A 298 5.61 -32.24 -6.82
N ASP A 299 5.75 -33.43 -6.22
CA ASP A 299 5.32 -34.71 -6.79
C ASP A 299 3.89 -35.12 -6.39
N ARG A 300 3.15 -34.25 -5.69
CA ARG A 300 1.79 -34.54 -5.19
C ARG A 300 0.73 -33.85 -6.04
N PRO A 301 -0.46 -34.47 -6.20
CA PRO A 301 -1.56 -33.85 -6.92
C PRO A 301 -2.00 -32.55 -6.22
N ARG A 302 -2.27 -31.51 -6.99
CA ARG A 302 -2.74 -30.23 -6.46
C ARG A 302 -4.17 -30.36 -5.95
N PRO A 303 -4.51 -29.74 -4.81
CA PRO A 303 -5.89 -29.62 -4.33
C PRO A 303 -6.82 -28.94 -5.33
N ASP A 304 -8.13 -29.18 -5.20
CA ASP A 304 -9.15 -28.48 -6.00
C ASP A 304 -9.24 -27.00 -5.62
N THR A 305 -8.56 -26.16 -6.41
CA THR A 305 -8.54 -24.70 -6.20
C THR A 305 -9.86 -24.02 -6.48
N ASP A 306 -10.71 -24.56 -7.36
CA ASP A 306 -12.00 -23.95 -7.70
C ASP A 306 -13.04 -24.22 -6.62
N ALA A 307 -13.01 -25.42 -6.00
CA ALA A 307 -13.78 -25.70 -4.79
C ALA A 307 -13.38 -24.80 -3.63
N LEU A 308 -12.07 -24.63 -3.40
CA LEU A 308 -11.57 -23.77 -2.34
C LEU A 308 -11.93 -22.30 -2.56
N GLU A 309 -11.89 -21.81 -3.80
CA GLU A 309 -12.34 -20.46 -4.14
C GLU A 309 -13.83 -20.25 -3.88
N ARG A 310 -14.68 -21.19 -4.27
CA ARG A 310 -16.13 -21.11 -4.00
C ARG A 310 -16.39 -20.99 -2.50
N LEU A 311 -15.73 -21.81 -1.69
CA LEU A 311 -15.83 -21.77 -0.22
C LEU A 311 -15.32 -20.45 0.36
N VAL A 312 -14.18 -19.93 -0.11
CA VAL A 312 -13.66 -18.62 0.33
C VAL A 312 -14.66 -17.52 0.05
N ARG A 313 -15.21 -17.46 -1.17
CA ARG A 313 -16.13 -16.38 -1.55
C ARG A 313 -17.44 -16.44 -0.77
N SER A 314 -18.02 -17.64 -0.57
CA SER A 314 -19.26 -17.79 0.21
C SER A 314 -19.04 -17.50 1.70
N SER A 315 -17.95 -18.02 2.29
CA SER A 315 -17.64 -17.82 3.70
C SER A 315 -17.21 -16.38 4.00
N LEU A 316 -16.52 -15.71 3.07
CA LEU A 316 -16.18 -14.29 3.21
C LEU A 316 -17.43 -13.42 3.18
N ALA A 317 -18.35 -13.67 2.25
CA ALA A 317 -19.62 -12.93 2.20
C ALA A 317 -20.43 -13.10 3.50
N ALA A 318 -20.43 -14.29 4.09
CA ALA A 318 -21.04 -14.52 5.41
C ALA A 318 -20.29 -13.80 6.55
N ALA A 319 -18.95 -13.82 6.52
CA ALA A 319 -18.12 -13.16 7.54
C ALA A 319 -18.24 -11.63 7.51
N MET A 320 -18.51 -11.02 6.35
CA MET A 320 -18.77 -9.57 6.26
C MET A 320 -20.00 -9.13 7.05
N GLY A 321 -20.94 -10.03 7.38
CA GLY A 321 -22.08 -9.73 8.26
C GLY A 321 -21.73 -9.70 9.76
N ARG A 322 -20.52 -10.13 10.13
CA ARG A 322 -19.96 -10.09 11.50
C ARG A 322 -18.46 -9.79 11.41
N PRO A 323 -18.09 -8.60 10.92
CA PRO A 323 -16.72 -8.33 10.50
C PRO A 323 -15.76 -8.41 11.69
N LYS A 324 -14.60 -9.00 11.44
CA LYS A 324 -13.44 -9.06 12.35
C LYS A 324 -12.18 -8.64 11.60
N LEU A 325 -11.08 -8.41 12.30
CA LEU A 325 -9.80 -8.11 11.63
C LEU A 325 -9.39 -9.22 10.65
N SER A 326 -9.68 -10.48 11.00
CA SER A 326 -9.48 -11.64 10.13
C SER A 326 -10.31 -11.60 8.84
N THR A 327 -11.45 -10.91 8.84
CA THR A 327 -12.28 -10.71 7.64
C THR A 327 -11.61 -9.75 6.66
N VAL A 328 -11.01 -8.67 7.18
CA VAL A 328 -10.23 -7.70 6.38
C VAL A 328 -8.95 -8.37 5.85
N GLU A 329 -8.25 -9.13 6.68
CA GLU A 329 -7.09 -9.92 6.25
C GLU A 329 -7.47 -10.86 5.10
N ALA A 330 -8.53 -11.66 5.28
CA ALA A 330 -8.98 -12.60 4.26
C ALA A 330 -9.34 -11.90 2.94
N ALA A 331 -10.08 -10.79 3.00
CA ALA A 331 -10.45 -10.02 1.82
C ALA A 331 -9.23 -9.41 1.09
N LEU A 332 -8.26 -8.88 1.84
CA LEU A 332 -7.01 -8.36 1.28
C LEU A 332 -6.19 -9.46 0.61
N LEU A 333 -6.03 -10.61 1.27
CA LEU A 333 -5.32 -11.77 0.73
C LEU A 333 -6.00 -12.33 -0.52
N LEU A 334 -7.32 -12.47 -0.47
CA LEU A 334 -8.13 -12.90 -1.62
C LEU A 334 -7.95 -11.97 -2.82
N ALA A 335 -7.84 -10.65 -2.58
CA ALA A 335 -7.58 -9.68 -3.64
C ALA A 335 -6.20 -9.85 -4.30
N GLN A 336 -5.24 -10.47 -3.63
CA GLN A 336 -3.90 -10.73 -4.18
C GLN A 336 -3.82 -12.01 -5.02
N ILE A 337 -4.89 -12.81 -5.14
CA ILE A 337 -4.82 -14.08 -5.86
C ILE A 337 -4.55 -13.85 -7.36
N PRO A 338 -3.44 -14.40 -7.89
CA PRO A 338 -3.12 -14.38 -9.31
C PRO A 338 -4.25 -14.82 -10.24
N GLY A 339 -4.48 -14.10 -11.33
CA GLY A 339 -5.47 -14.46 -12.36
C GLY A 339 -6.95 -14.32 -11.93
N ARG A 340 -7.24 -14.23 -10.62
CA ARG A 340 -8.58 -14.19 -10.05
C ARG A 340 -8.83 -12.84 -9.38
N SER A 341 -8.69 -11.77 -10.16
CA SER A 341 -8.82 -10.38 -9.65
C SER A 341 -10.13 -10.18 -8.93
N ALA A 342 -10.07 -9.72 -7.68
CA ALA A 342 -11.24 -9.27 -6.95
C ALA A 342 -11.97 -8.20 -7.77
N PRO A 343 -13.29 -8.34 -8.02
CA PRO A 343 -14.06 -7.33 -8.73
C PRO A 343 -14.00 -5.98 -8.01
N TRP A 344 -13.99 -4.86 -8.75
CA TRP A 344 -13.97 -3.52 -8.12
C TRP A 344 -15.02 -3.32 -6.99
N PRO A 345 -16.28 -3.81 -7.10
CA PRO A 345 -17.25 -3.72 -6.01
C PRO A 345 -16.82 -4.38 -4.68
N SER A 346 -15.99 -5.42 -4.69
CA SER A 346 -15.51 -6.02 -3.44
C SER A 346 -14.53 -5.11 -2.71
N THR A 347 -13.83 -4.22 -3.41
CA THR A 347 -13.03 -3.16 -2.76
C THR A 347 -13.93 -2.20 -1.99
N ALA A 348 -15.09 -1.83 -2.54
CA ALA A 348 -16.06 -1.00 -1.82
C ALA A 348 -16.56 -1.68 -0.54
N GLN A 349 -16.88 -2.99 -0.62
CA GLN A 349 -17.28 -3.78 0.55
C GLN A 349 -16.16 -3.86 1.60
N LEU A 350 -14.92 -4.08 1.16
CA LEU A 350 -13.75 -4.09 2.03
C LEU A 350 -13.56 -2.74 2.74
N VAL A 351 -13.70 -1.62 2.04
CA VAL A 351 -13.62 -0.28 2.64
C VAL A 351 -14.72 -0.08 3.67
N ALA A 352 -15.96 -0.50 3.39
CA ALA A 352 -17.07 -0.41 4.34
C ALA A 352 -16.81 -1.25 5.61
N VAL A 353 -16.36 -2.50 5.45
CA VAL A 353 -16.00 -3.38 6.57
C VAL A 353 -14.84 -2.80 7.38
N ALA A 354 -13.83 -2.21 6.71
CA ALA A 354 -12.72 -1.55 7.39
C ALA A 354 -13.18 -0.34 8.20
N GLN A 355 -14.15 0.43 7.69
CA GLN A 355 -14.75 1.55 8.40
C GLN A 355 -15.55 1.09 9.63
N GLU A 356 -16.33 0.01 9.49
CA GLU A 356 -17.09 -0.60 10.59
C GLU A 356 -16.18 -1.10 11.73
N LEU A 357 -14.99 -1.58 11.40
CA LEU A 357 -13.97 -1.98 12.38
C LEU A 357 -13.12 -0.81 12.93
N GLY A 358 -13.37 0.42 12.47
CA GLY A 358 -12.63 1.61 12.87
C GLY A 358 -11.20 1.69 12.31
N LEU A 359 -10.86 0.95 11.24
CA LEU A 359 -9.52 0.97 10.64
C LEU A 359 -9.15 2.31 9.99
N HIS A 360 -10.14 3.15 9.69
CA HIS A 360 -9.94 4.50 9.15
C HIS A 360 -9.49 5.54 10.20
N LEU A 361 -9.44 5.16 11.49
CA LEU A 361 -9.15 6.04 12.62
C LEU A 361 -7.71 5.85 13.14
N ASP A 362 -7.21 6.85 13.86
CA ASP A 362 -5.95 6.75 14.58
C ASP A 362 -6.12 5.95 15.88
N CYS A 363 -5.54 4.75 15.93
CA CYS A 363 -5.60 3.87 17.09
C CYS A 363 -4.45 4.05 18.10
N ALA A 364 -3.55 5.03 17.91
CA ALA A 364 -2.38 5.21 18.79
C ALA A 364 -2.78 5.37 20.27
N GLY A 365 -3.83 6.15 20.54
CA GLY A 365 -4.34 6.42 21.89
C GLY A 365 -5.37 5.42 22.42
N TRP A 366 -5.66 4.32 21.71
CA TRP A 366 -6.71 3.39 22.12
C TRP A 366 -6.26 2.47 23.26
N ASP A 367 -7.19 2.09 24.13
CA ASP A 367 -7.01 1.06 25.17
C ASP A 367 -7.15 -0.36 24.57
N ILE A 368 -6.17 -0.71 23.74
CA ILE A 368 -6.00 -2.03 23.13
C ILE A 368 -4.52 -2.44 23.14
N PRO A 369 -4.21 -3.74 23.03
CA PRO A 369 -2.82 -4.21 23.02
C PRO A 369 -1.97 -3.54 21.92
N PRO A 370 -0.70 -3.18 22.19
CA PRO A 370 0.17 -2.53 21.21
C PRO A 370 0.34 -3.29 19.90
N TRP A 371 0.40 -4.63 19.96
CA TRP A 371 0.49 -5.46 18.76
C TRP A 371 -0.77 -5.39 17.88
N GLU A 372 -1.95 -5.21 18.50
CA GLU A 372 -3.22 -5.03 17.77
C GLU A 372 -3.23 -3.65 17.09
N LYS A 373 -2.68 -2.61 17.72
CA LYS A 373 -2.51 -1.28 17.09
C LYS A 373 -1.65 -1.36 15.84
N GLY A 374 -0.49 -2.03 15.92
CA GLY A 374 0.39 -2.24 14.76
C GLY A 374 -0.31 -3.01 13.65
N MET A 375 -1.00 -4.10 13.99
CA MET A 375 -1.80 -4.88 13.04
C MET A 375 -2.90 -4.06 12.37
N ARG A 376 -3.67 -3.28 13.14
CA ARG A 376 -4.71 -2.37 12.61
C ARG A 376 -4.12 -1.39 11.62
N LYS A 377 -3.01 -0.71 11.94
CA LYS A 377 -2.34 0.20 10.98
C LYS A 377 -1.92 -0.51 9.69
N ARG A 378 -1.31 -1.70 9.78
CA ARG A 378 -0.91 -2.47 8.58
C ARG A 378 -2.12 -2.85 7.72
N LEU A 379 -3.22 -3.27 8.34
CA LEU A 379 -4.47 -3.57 7.62
C LEU A 379 -5.08 -2.32 6.99
N SER A 380 -5.13 -1.21 7.72
CA SER A 380 -5.60 0.08 7.20
C SER A 380 -4.83 0.49 5.94
N TRP A 381 -3.50 0.43 5.99
CA TRP A 381 -2.68 0.74 4.82
C TRP A 381 -2.84 -0.28 3.70
N GLY A 382 -3.04 -1.57 4.01
CA GLY A 382 -3.41 -2.58 3.01
C GLY A 382 -4.72 -2.26 2.28
N VAL A 383 -5.76 -1.83 3.01
CA VAL A 383 -7.04 -1.39 2.43
C VAL A 383 -6.85 -0.12 1.59
N TYR A 384 -6.05 0.83 2.07
CA TYR A 384 -5.72 2.05 1.34
C TYR A 384 -5.01 1.75 0.01
N MET A 385 -4.03 0.85 0.04
CA MET A 385 -3.32 0.36 -1.14
C MET A 385 -4.28 -0.31 -2.14
N GLN A 386 -5.14 -1.20 -1.65
CA GLN A 386 -6.13 -1.89 -2.49
C GLN A 386 -7.05 -0.90 -3.21
N ASP A 387 -7.54 0.13 -2.51
CA ASP A 387 -8.42 1.15 -3.08
C ASP A 387 -7.71 2.04 -4.11
N LYS A 388 -6.57 2.64 -3.77
CA LYS A 388 -5.89 3.61 -4.65
C LYS A 388 -5.31 2.97 -5.90
N TRP A 389 -4.65 1.82 -5.75
CA TRP A 389 -4.10 1.11 -6.90
C TRP A 389 -5.20 0.42 -7.72
N GLY A 390 -6.28 -0.03 -7.08
CA GLY A 390 -7.46 -0.55 -7.77
C GLY A 390 -8.17 0.53 -8.60
N ALA A 391 -8.33 1.74 -8.05
CA ALA A 391 -8.87 2.90 -8.77
C ALA A 391 -8.07 3.22 -10.04
N LEU A 392 -6.74 3.21 -9.93
CA LEU A 392 -5.84 3.42 -11.07
C LEU A 392 -5.98 2.31 -12.13
N VAL A 393 -5.95 1.04 -11.72
CA VAL A 393 -6.00 -0.13 -12.61
C VAL A 393 -7.35 -0.29 -13.31
N HIS A 394 -8.45 -0.06 -12.60
CA HIS A 394 -9.78 -0.20 -13.16
C HIS A 394 -10.28 1.07 -13.85
N GLY A 395 -9.55 2.20 -13.73
CA GLY A 395 -10.01 3.51 -14.20
C GLY A 395 -11.33 3.90 -13.53
N ARG A 396 -11.38 3.82 -12.21
CA ARG A 396 -12.58 4.11 -11.40
C ARG A 396 -12.26 5.13 -10.31
N PRO A 397 -13.23 5.92 -9.83
CA PRO A 397 -13.04 6.77 -8.67
C PRO A 397 -12.69 5.94 -7.43
N SER A 398 -11.72 6.40 -6.65
CA SER A 398 -11.36 5.81 -5.36
C SER A 398 -12.51 5.95 -4.35
N HIS A 399 -12.68 4.93 -3.50
CA HIS A 399 -13.71 4.93 -2.45
C HIS A 399 -13.25 5.66 -1.18
N ILE A 400 -11.94 5.69 -0.91
CA ILE A 400 -11.39 6.33 0.29
C ILE A 400 -11.12 7.80 0.03
N THR A 401 -11.73 8.67 0.83
CA THR A 401 -11.42 10.10 0.86
C THR A 401 -10.47 10.39 2.01
N LEU A 402 -9.39 11.15 1.75
CA LEU A 402 -8.36 11.47 2.76
C LEU A 402 -8.94 12.19 4.00
N ALA A 403 -9.97 13.02 3.81
CA ALA A 403 -10.67 13.71 4.90
C ALA A 403 -11.29 12.77 5.95
N ASN A 404 -11.58 11.52 5.57
CA ASN A 404 -12.19 10.50 6.44
C ASN A 404 -11.23 9.34 6.74
N TRP A 405 -9.91 9.55 6.55
CA TRP A 405 -8.90 8.53 6.77
C TRP A 405 -7.72 9.10 7.57
N ALA A 406 -7.77 8.94 8.90
CA ALA A 406 -6.87 9.58 9.85
C ALA A 406 -5.68 8.70 10.28
N VAL A 407 -5.36 7.66 9.52
CA VAL A 407 -4.34 6.67 9.90
C VAL A 407 -2.94 7.24 9.69
N ARG A 408 -2.09 7.18 10.73
CA ARG A 408 -0.69 7.64 10.66
C ARG A 408 0.17 6.71 9.80
N GLY A 409 1.28 7.26 9.29
CA GLY A 409 2.30 6.49 8.56
C GLY A 409 2.86 5.34 9.41
N LEU A 410 3.30 4.29 8.72
CA LEU A 410 3.91 3.11 9.35
C LEU A 410 5.32 3.43 9.85
N THR A 411 5.67 2.78 10.96
CA THR A 411 7.00 2.80 11.58
C THR A 411 7.48 1.36 11.76
N VAL A 412 8.78 1.17 12.02
CA VAL A 412 9.35 -0.17 12.29
C VAL A 412 8.66 -0.86 13.48
N ASN A 413 8.26 -0.08 14.50
CA ASN A 413 7.54 -0.57 15.68
C ASN A 413 6.12 -1.06 15.38
N ASP A 414 5.57 -0.74 14.21
CA ASP A 414 4.28 -1.26 13.78
C ASP A 414 4.39 -2.68 13.24
N PHE A 415 5.59 -3.24 13.11
CA PHE A 415 5.84 -4.65 12.84
C PHE A 415 6.33 -5.30 14.15
N PRO A 416 5.83 -6.48 14.52
CA PRO A 416 6.29 -7.13 15.74
C PRO A 416 7.71 -7.63 15.55
N ASP A 417 8.54 -7.42 16.57
CA ASP A 417 9.82 -8.10 16.70
C ASP A 417 9.55 -9.61 16.83
N VAL A 418 9.91 -10.36 15.80
CA VAL A 418 9.89 -11.82 15.85
C VAL A 418 11.26 -12.24 16.38
N ASP A 419 11.29 -13.02 17.47
CA ASP A 419 12.49 -13.76 17.85
C ASP A 419 12.82 -14.72 16.70
N TRP A 420 13.82 -14.35 15.93
CA TRP A 420 14.34 -15.21 14.88
C TRP A 420 15.24 -16.24 15.54
N ASP A 421 15.01 -17.52 15.26
CA ASP A 421 15.96 -18.56 15.65
C ASP A 421 17.36 -18.15 15.17
N GLU A 422 18.36 -18.17 16.06
CA GLU A 422 19.74 -17.74 15.77
C GLU A 422 20.35 -18.46 14.55
N GLY A 423 19.79 -19.61 14.15
CA GLY A 423 20.16 -20.37 12.94
C GLY A 423 19.57 -19.88 11.61
N ASN A 424 18.66 -18.90 11.61
CA ASN A 424 17.89 -18.48 10.41
C ASN A 424 18.05 -16.98 10.06
N ALA A 425 19.27 -16.43 10.20
CA ALA A 425 19.60 -15.03 9.90
C ALA A 425 19.10 -14.52 8.53
N ALA A 426 19.06 -15.40 7.53
CA ALA A 426 18.62 -15.01 6.20
C ALA A 426 17.08 -14.87 6.07
N GLN A 427 16.28 -15.54 6.90
CA GLN A 427 14.82 -15.28 6.94
C GLN A 427 14.50 -13.94 7.60
N LYS A 428 15.33 -13.54 8.58
CA LYS A 428 15.27 -12.23 9.20
C LYS A 428 15.53 -11.11 8.19
N GLU A 429 16.59 -11.23 7.40
CA GLU A 429 16.91 -10.27 6.33
C GLU A 429 15.79 -10.15 5.29
N ASP A 430 15.21 -11.28 4.86
CA ASP A 430 14.08 -11.32 3.92
C ASP A 430 12.86 -10.58 4.50
N ALA A 431 12.57 -10.77 5.79
CA ALA A 431 11.46 -10.10 6.48
C ALA A 431 11.70 -8.61 6.67
N GLU A 432 12.90 -8.19 7.11
CA GLU A 432 13.27 -6.78 7.25
C GLU A 432 13.19 -6.04 5.91
N THR A 433 13.73 -6.65 4.85
CA THR A 433 13.63 -6.12 3.48
C THR A 433 12.18 -6.01 3.05
N GLY A 434 11.36 -7.03 3.33
CA GLY A 434 9.94 -7.05 3.05
C GLY A 434 9.13 -5.95 3.76
N GLN A 435 9.44 -5.66 5.03
CA GLN A 435 8.85 -4.54 5.77
C GLN A 435 9.20 -3.19 5.13
N VAL A 436 10.46 -3.01 4.71
CA VAL A 436 10.89 -1.82 3.96
C VAL A 436 10.12 -1.69 2.65
N ILE A 437 9.94 -2.78 1.90
CA ILE A 437 9.14 -2.79 0.67
C ILE A 437 7.70 -2.32 0.98
N PHE A 438 7.06 -2.87 2.01
CA PHE A 438 5.69 -2.50 2.38
C PHE A 438 5.57 -1.01 2.76
N MET A 439 6.48 -0.49 3.59
CA MET A 439 6.50 0.93 3.98
C MET A 439 6.74 1.86 2.79
N ARG A 440 7.70 1.52 1.91
CA ARG A 440 7.98 2.32 0.71
C ARG A 440 6.82 2.28 -0.27
N PHE A 441 6.15 1.15 -0.38
CA PHE A 441 4.97 1.02 -1.22
C PHE A 441 3.79 1.85 -0.68
N VAL A 442 3.60 1.91 0.64
CA VAL A 442 2.64 2.81 1.28
C VAL A 442 2.93 4.28 0.94
N GLN A 443 4.19 4.71 1.03
CA GLN A 443 4.58 6.08 0.64
C GLN A 443 4.28 6.37 -0.84
N LEU A 444 4.63 5.43 -1.73
CA LEU A 444 4.33 5.55 -3.16
C LEU A 444 2.82 5.63 -3.44
N THR A 445 2.00 4.90 -2.66
CA THR A 445 0.54 4.96 -2.74
C THR A 445 0.00 6.35 -2.40
N GLY A 446 0.66 7.08 -1.48
CA GLY A 446 0.38 8.49 -1.21
C GLY A 446 0.55 9.36 -2.47
N LEU A 447 1.68 9.21 -3.18
CA LEU A 447 1.94 9.93 -4.43
C LEU A 447 0.95 9.54 -5.54
N VAL A 448 0.59 8.26 -5.65
CA VAL A 448 -0.47 7.82 -6.58
C VAL A 448 -1.81 8.46 -6.25
N THR A 449 -2.13 8.64 -4.97
CA THR A 449 -3.34 9.35 -4.55
C THR A 449 -3.33 10.79 -5.07
N GLU A 450 -2.21 11.49 -4.89
CA GLU A 450 -2.05 12.86 -5.38
C GLU A 450 -2.18 12.95 -6.91
N ILE A 451 -1.60 12.00 -7.65
CA ILE A 451 -1.79 11.89 -9.11
C ILE A 451 -3.26 11.70 -9.47
N LEU A 452 -3.96 10.79 -8.80
CA LEU A 452 -5.36 10.50 -9.07
C LEU A 452 -6.24 11.73 -8.81
N ASP A 453 -6.07 12.39 -7.67
CA ASP A 453 -6.85 13.54 -7.26
C ASP A 453 -6.61 14.76 -8.17
N THR A 454 -5.34 14.97 -8.56
CA THR A 454 -4.92 16.11 -9.38
C THR A 454 -5.31 15.96 -10.85
N PHE A 455 -5.29 14.74 -11.41
CA PHE A 455 -5.39 14.55 -12.86
C PHE A 455 -6.54 13.65 -13.34
N TYR A 456 -7.03 12.75 -12.50
CA TYR A 456 -7.95 11.68 -12.90
C TYR A 456 -9.36 11.80 -12.30
N THR A 457 -9.63 12.82 -11.47
CA THR A 457 -11.00 13.12 -11.03
C THR A 457 -11.80 13.81 -12.14
N LEU A 458 -13.12 13.63 -12.15
CA LEU A 458 -14.00 14.35 -13.08
C LEU A 458 -13.88 15.87 -12.94
N ALA A 459 -13.67 16.36 -11.71
CA ALA A 459 -13.43 17.76 -11.43
C ALA A 459 -12.11 18.24 -12.07
N ALA A 460 -11.02 17.47 -11.92
CA ALA A 460 -9.74 17.79 -12.55
C ALA A 460 -9.82 17.79 -14.08
N LEU A 461 -10.49 16.79 -14.68
CA LEU A 461 -10.67 16.72 -16.13
C LEU A 461 -11.43 17.95 -16.66
N ARG A 462 -12.54 18.31 -16.01
CA ARG A 462 -13.30 19.53 -16.34
C ARG A 462 -12.46 20.79 -16.17
N LYS A 463 -11.66 20.91 -15.10
CA LYS A 463 -10.79 22.08 -14.91
C LYS A 463 -9.84 22.27 -16.10
N VAL A 464 -9.23 21.19 -16.60
CA VAL A 464 -8.35 21.23 -17.78
C VAL A 464 -9.12 21.60 -19.05
N GLU A 465 -10.32 21.05 -19.24
CA GLU A 465 -11.18 21.38 -20.38
C GLU A 465 -11.58 22.85 -20.39
N HIS A 466 -12.01 23.41 -19.25
CA HIS A 466 -12.37 24.83 -19.12
C HIS A 466 -11.17 25.77 -19.32
N ALA A 467 -9.95 25.32 -19.05
CA ALA A 467 -8.74 26.11 -19.29
C ALA A 467 -8.40 26.24 -20.79
N GLY A 468 -9.03 25.45 -21.66
CA GLY A 468 -8.84 25.52 -23.12
C GLY A 468 -7.37 25.46 -23.51
N ALA A 469 -6.91 26.47 -24.25
CA ALA A 469 -5.52 26.61 -24.71
C ALA A 469 -4.45 26.59 -23.60
N GLN A 470 -4.82 26.96 -22.37
CA GLN A 470 -3.92 26.95 -21.20
C GLN A 470 -3.95 25.61 -20.43
N GLY A 471 -4.79 24.66 -20.86
CA GLY A 471 -4.94 23.36 -20.19
C GLY A 471 -3.63 22.58 -20.13
N ALA A 472 -2.84 22.56 -21.21
CA ALA A 472 -1.54 21.88 -21.24
C ALA A 472 -0.53 22.51 -20.25
N HIS A 473 -0.43 23.84 -20.22
CA HIS A 473 0.47 24.54 -19.30
C HIS A 473 0.06 24.35 -17.83
N MET A 474 -1.24 24.32 -17.55
CA MET A 474 -1.76 24.02 -16.21
C MET A 474 -1.41 22.59 -15.77
N VAL A 475 -1.58 21.60 -16.64
CA VAL A 475 -1.21 20.20 -16.34
C VAL A 475 0.28 20.09 -16.06
N LEU A 476 1.13 20.75 -16.83
CA LEU A 476 2.59 20.75 -16.62
C LEU A 476 2.98 21.42 -15.30
N ALA A 477 2.36 22.56 -14.97
CA ALA A 477 2.59 23.26 -13.71
C ALA A 477 2.23 22.38 -12.50
N GLN A 478 1.11 21.66 -12.58
CA GLN A 478 0.66 20.72 -11.54
C GLN A 478 1.49 19.43 -11.51
N ALA A 479 2.02 18.97 -12.63
CA ALA A 479 2.81 17.74 -12.71
C ALA A 479 4.21 17.91 -12.11
N LYS A 480 4.80 19.10 -12.22
CA LYS A 480 6.15 19.41 -11.74
C LYS A 480 6.40 19.04 -10.26
N PRO A 481 5.58 19.46 -9.27
CA PRO A 481 5.82 19.08 -7.88
C PRO A 481 5.79 17.56 -7.67
N ILE A 482 4.82 16.87 -8.29
CA ILE A 482 4.68 15.42 -8.18
C ILE A 482 5.86 14.68 -8.82
N GLN A 483 6.38 15.17 -9.96
CA GLN A 483 7.59 14.63 -10.59
C GLN A 483 8.82 14.75 -9.68
N LEU A 484 8.96 15.87 -8.97
CA LEU A 484 10.06 16.07 -8.02
C LEU A 484 9.95 15.12 -6.83
N GLN A 485 8.75 14.96 -6.26
CA GLN A 485 8.51 14.03 -5.16
C GLN A 485 8.76 12.57 -5.57
N LEU A 486 8.35 12.15 -6.78
CA LEU A 486 8.65 10.81 -7.30
C LEU A 486 10.16 10.59 -7.45
N LYS A 487 10.87 11.60 -7.95
CA LYS A 487 12.33 11.55 -8.10
C LYS A 487 13.04 11.46 -6.75
N GLU A 488 12.61 12.27 -5.78
CA GLU A 488 13.13 12.25 -4.41
C GLU A 488 12.86 10.90 -3.75
N TRP A 489 11.63 10.38 -3.86
CA TRP A 489 11.26 9.07 -3.35
C TRP A 489 12.15 7.95 -3.93
N TYR A 490 12.46 7.99 -5.23
CA TYR A 490 13.35 7.01 -5.86
C TYR A 490 14.80 7.15 -5.39
N ALA A 491 15.29 8.38 -5.19
CA ALA A 491 16.63 8.65 -4.70
C ALA A 491 16.82 8.20 -3.23
N ASP A 492 15.78 8.29 -2.42
CA ASP A 492 15.77 7.93 -1.00
C ASP A 492 15.61 6.43 -0.73
N LEU A 493 15.59 5.59 -1.78
CA LEU A 493 15.46 4.14 -1.63
C LEU A 493 16.68 3.53 -0.90
N PRO A 494 16.44 2.80 0.21
CA PRO A 494 17.49 2.07 0.92
C PRO A 494 18.16 1.02 0.03
N ALA A 495 19.43 0.71 0.30
CA ALA A 495 20.21 -0.23 -0.52
C ALA A 495 19.54 -1.60 -0.68
N CYS A 496 18.87 -2.13 0.34
CA CYS A 496 18.18 -3.43 0.28
C CYS A 496 17.03 -3.50 -0.75
N VAL A 497 16.49 -2.36 -1.19
CA VAL A 497 15.37 -2.30 -2.15
C VAL A 497 15.71 -1.56 -3.45
N ARG A 498 16.99 -1.24 -3.68
CA ARG A 498 17.43 -0.62 -4.95
C ARG A 498 17.39 -1.60 -6.11
N LEU A 499 17.34 -1.05 -7.31
CA LEU A 499 17.32 -1.82 -8.54
C LEU A 499 18.60 -2.66 -8.73
N GLU A 500 19.75 -2.19 -8.23
CA GLU A 500 21.00 -2.95 -8.24
C GLU A 500 20.91 -4.28 -7.49
N SER A 501 20.05 -4.36 -6.47
CA SER A 501 19.82 -5.58 -5.68
C SER A 501 19.19 -6.70 -6.51
N LEU A 502 18.48 -6.39 -7.60
CA LEU A 502 18.04 -7.38 -8.59
C LEU A 502 19.21 -8.01 -9.36
N SER A 503 20.34 -7.32 -9.44
CA SER A 503 21.55 -7.78 -10.14
C SER A 503 22.57 -8.41 -9.19
N ALA A 504 22.55 -8.05 -7.90
CA ALA A 504 23.45 -8.56 -6.87
C ALA A 504 23.35 -10.09 -6.66
N GLY A 505 22.20 -10.71 -6.98
CA GLY A 505 22.06 -12.17 -7.03
C GLY A 505 22.96 -12.85 -8.06
N ARG A 506 23.60 -12.12 -8.98
CA ARG A 506 24.51 -12.71 -9.98
C ARG A 506 25.95 -12.95 -9.50
N GLY A 507 26.36 -12.42 -8.34
CA GLY A 507 27.76 -12.46 -7.91
C GLY A 507 27.93 -12.77 -6.42
N GLY A 508 28.18 -14.04 -6.09
CA GLY A 508 28.76 -14.43 -4.80
C GLY A 508 27.89 -15.29 -3.89
N GLY A 509 27.67 -16.56 -4.26
CA GLY A 509 27.15 -17.57 -3.34
C GLY A 509 26.61 -18.81 -4.07
N ARG A 510 27.20 -19.99 -3.82
CA ARG A 510 26.74 -21.30 -4.30
C ARG A 510 25.47 -21.77 -3.55
N GLY A 511 24.41 -20.96 -3.53
CA GLY A 511 23.12 -21.30 -2.93
C GLY A 511 21.96 -21.11 -3.92
N PRO A 512 20.81 -21.78 -3.70
CA PRO A 512 19.60 -21.52 -4.48
C PRO A 512 19.20 -20.04 -4.32
N GLN A 513 19.13 -19.32 -5.45
CA GLN A 513 18.78 -17.91 -5.52
C GLN A 513 17.38 -17.69 -4.95
N ARG A 514 17.28 -16.89 -3.88
CA ARG A 514 16.00 -16.64 -3.21
C ARG A 514 15.16 -15.64 -4.00
N PRO A 515 13.85 -15.86 -4.13
CA PRO A 515 12.98 -14.93 -4.83
C PRO A 515 12.86 -13.62 -4.05
N SER A 516 13.22 -12.51 -4.68
CA SER A 516 13.10 -11.16 -4.12
C SER A 516 11.86 -10.46 -4.68
N SER A 517 11.06 -9.85 -3.80
CA SER A 517 9.87 -9.07 -4.18
C SER A 517 10.19 -7.61 -4.53
N VAL A 518 11.48 -7.22 -4.59
CA VAL A 518 11.91 -5.86 -4.93
C VAL A 518 11.42 -5.42 -6.31
N GLY A 519 11.32 -6.35 -7.28
CA GLY A 519 10.87 -6.05 -8.64
C GLY A 519 9.49 -5.40 -8.69
N TYR A 520 8.58 -5.79 -7.80
CA TYR A 520 7.25 -5.19 -7.75
C TYR A 520 7.27 -3.69 -7.41
N LEU A 521 8.08 -3.29 -6.42
CA LEU A 521 8.15 -1.90 -5.97
C LEU A 521 8.58 -0.96 -7.12
N HIS A 522 9.55 -1.40 -7.91
CA HIS A 522 10.03 -0.66 -9.09
C HIS A 522 8.99 -0.64 -10.21
N LEU A 523 8.30 -1.76 -10.46
CA LEU A 523 7.21 -1.78 -11.44
C LEU A 523 6.09 -0.81 -11.06
N ALA A 524 5.74 -0.73 -9.78
CA ALA A 524 4.76 0.21 -9.28
C ALA A 524 5.22 1.68 -9.43
N TYR A 525 6.49 1.96 -9.16
CA TYR A 525 7.08 3.28 -9.41
C TYR A 525 6.94 3.70 -10.88
N PHE A 526 7.32 2.82 -11.82
CA PHE A 526 7.14 3.09 -13.25
C PHE A 526 5.67 3.25 -13.62
N ALA A 527 4.76 2.47 -13.02
CA ALA A 527 3.33 2.64 -13.26
C ALA A 527 2.83 4.02 -12.80
N ALA A 528 3.32 4.55 -11.68
CA ALA A 528 2.99 5.91 -11.21
C ALA A 528 3.55 6.98 -12.17
N GLU A 529 4.83 6.89 -12.56
CA GLU A 529 5.44 7.81 -13.54
C GLU A 529 4.70 7.80 -14.89
N ILE A 530 4.42 6.59 -15.41
CA ILE A 530 3.68 6.43 -16.66
C ILE A 530 2.29 7.04 -16.54
N SER A 531 1.60 6.85 -15.42
CA SER A 531 0.28 7.44 -15.21
C SER A 531 0.32 8.96 -15.24
N LEU A 532 1.39 9.58 -14.72
CA LEU A 532 1.59 11.02 -14.82
C LEU A 532 1.86 11.46 -16.28
N HIS A 533 2.79 10.80 -16.97
CA HIS A 533 3.13 11.13 -18.34
C HIS A 533 2.01 10.87 -19.35
N ARG A 534 1.16 9.87 -19.11
CA ARG A 534 -0.07 9.64 -19.90
C ARG A 534 -0.98 10.86 -19.89
N ARG A 535 -1.13 11.52 -18.73
CA ARG A 535 -1.92 12.75 -18.65
C ARG A 535 -1.26 13.91 -19.39
N ILE A 536 0.06 14.06 -19.23
CA ILE A 536 0.83 15.11 -19.93
C ILE A 536 0.68 14.95 -21.45
N VAL A 537 0.95 13.76 -21.99
CA VAL A 537 0.85 13.48 -23.44
C VAL A 537 -0.58 13.68 -23.94
N GLY A 538 -1.59 13.25 -23.18
CA GLY A 538 -2.99 13.47 -23.52
C GLY A 538 -3.38 14.96 -23.57
N ALA A 539 -2.84 15.78 -22.66
CA ALA A 539 -3.09 17.23 -22.65
C ALA A 539 -2.43 17.95 -23.84
N LEU A 540 -1.24 17.50 -24.26
CA LEU A 540 -0.56 18.06 -25.44
C LEU A 540 -1.33 17.75 -26.73
N GLY A 541 -1.84 16.52 -26.87
CA GLY A 541 -2.61 16.10 -28.05
C GLY A 541 -3.97 16.79 -28.18
N ALA A 542 -4.55 17.28 -27.08
CA ALA A 542 -5.82 18.01 -27.10
C ALA A 542 -5.69 19.47 -27.57
N SER A 543 -4.47 20.01 -27.63
CA SER A 543 -4.22 21.42 -28.00
C SER A 543 -2.99 21.56 -28.91
N PRO A 544 -2.98 20.93 -30.11
CA PRO A 544 -1.80 20.86 -30.97
C PRO A 544 -1.37 22.21 -31.56
N THR A 545 -2.24 23.22 -31.57
CA THR A 545 -1.96 24.53 -32.16
C THR A 545 -1.52 25.60 -31.16
N THR A 546 -1.64 25.33 -29.85
CA THR A 546 -1.40 26.34 -28.80
C THR A 546 -0.18 26.04 -27.94
N VAL A 547 0.44 24.88 -28.12
CA VAL A 547 1.63 24.47 -27.37
C VAL A 547 2.88 24.77 -28.19
N ASP A 548 3.87 25.36 -27.54
CA ASP A 548 5.20 25.58 -28.12
C ASP A 548 5.81 24.22 -28.59
N PRO A 549 6.18 24.08 -29.88
CA PRO A 549 6.80 22.87 -30.41
C PRO A 549 8.03 22.40 -29.61
N TYR A 550 8.77 23.33 -29.01
CA TYR A 550 9.92 22.99 -28.15
C TYR A 550 9.48 22.31 -26.85
N LEU A 551 8.42 22.83 -26.21
CA LEU A 551 7.86 22.26 -24.99
C LEU A 551 7.25 20.88 -25.22
N GLU A 552 6.55 20.71 -26.35
CA GLU A 552 6.04 19.42 -26.78
C GLU A 552 7.18 18.40 -26.95
N HIS A 553 8.26 18.79 -27.63
CA HIS A 553 9.43 17.93 -27.82
C HIS A 553 10.06 17.50 -26.49
N ILE A 554 10.23 18.42 -25.53
CA ILE A 554 10.76 18.09 -24.19
C ILE A 554 9.88 17.07 -23.48
N CYS A 555 8.56 17.30 -23.45
CA CYS A 555 7.62 16.43 -22.74
C CYS A 555 7.56 15.03 -23.38
N ARG A 556 7.59 14.96 -24.72
CA ARG A 556 7.65 13.69 -25.45
C ARG A 556 8.97 12.97 -25.24
N SER A 557 10.09 13.69 -25.23
CA SER A 557 11.42 13.12 -24.94
C SER A 557 11.48 12.53 -23.53
N ALA A 558 10.93 13.24 -22.54
CA ALA A 558 10.81 12.73 -21.17
C ALA A 558 9.92 11.48 -21.09
N ALA A 559 8.77 11.48 -21.76
CA ALA A 559 7.87 10.32 -21.85
C ALA A 559 8.55 9.10 -22.51
N LYS A 560 9.29 9.32 -23.60
CA LYS A 560 10.09 8.29 -24.27
C LYS A 560 11.16 7.71 -23.35
N ALA A 561 11.87 8.56 -22.60
CA ALA A 561 12.88 8.12 -21.64
C ALA A 561 12.27 7.23 -20.55
N ARG A 562 11.09 7.58 -20.01
CA ARG A 562 10.37 6.74 -19.03
C ARG A 562 9.95 5.38 -19.60
N LEU A 563 9.47 5.35 -20.85
CA LEU A 563 9.14 4.10 -21.53
C LEU A 563 10.38 3.19 -21.66
N ILE A 564 11.52 3.75 -22.09
CA ILE A 564 12.77 3.01 -22.23
C ILE A 564 13.22 2.45 -20.87
N SER A 565 13.27 3.28 -19.83
CA SER A 565 13.62 2.83 -18.47
C SER A 565 12.72 1.70 -17.98
N SER A 566 11.42 1.78 -18.26
CA SER A 566 10.44 0.75 -17.88
C SER A 566 10.66 -0.56 -18.65
N MET A 567 10.93 -0.49 -19.96
CA MET A 567 11.23 -1.68 -20.78
C MET A 567 12.55 -2.33 -20.38
N ASP A 568 13.60 -1.52 -20.13
CA ASP A 568 14.90 -1.99 -19.65
C ASP A 568 14.80 -2.66 -18.28
N PHE A 569 13.94 -2.14 -17.40
CA PHE A 569 13.62 -2.79 -16.14
C PHE A 569 13.05 -4.20 -16.35
N VAL A 570 12.04 -4.35 -17.23
CA VAL A 570 11.45 -5.66 -17.52
C VAL A 570 12.47 -6.61 -18.15
N ASN A 571 13.35 -6.12 -19.03
CA ASN A 571 14.44 -6.90 -19.61
C ASN A 571 15.46 -7.41 -18.57
N ARG A 572 15.60 -6.73 -17.43
CA ARG A 572 16.49 -7.14 -16.32
C ARG A 572 15.85 -8.18 -15.39
N LEU A 573 14.54 -8.42 -15.49
CA LEU A 573 13.86 -9.41 -14.65
C LEU A 573 14.32 -10.83 -14.99
N ALA A 574 14.94 -11.48 -14.02
CA ALA A 574 15.27 -12.89 -14.07
C ALA A 574 14.08 -13.76 -13.62
N PRO A 575 14.05 -15.06 -13.98
CA PRO A 575 12.97 -15.96 -13.60
C PRO A 575 12.70 -16.02 -12.09
N HIS A 576 13.73 -15.93 -11.24
CA HIS A 576 13.56 -15.96 -9.78
C HIS A 576 12.82 -14.72 -9.23
N HIS A 577 12.89 -13.56 -9.92
CA HIS A 577 12.08 -12.40 -9.58
C HIS A 577 10.61 -12.59 -9.96
N LEU A 578 10.34 -13.33 -11.04
CA LEU A 578 8.97 -13.64 -11.46
C LEU A 578 8.32 -14.71 -10.58
N HIS A 579 9.12 -15.49 -9.85
CA HIS A 579 8.67 -16.46 -8.86
C HIS A 579 8.43 -15.86 -7.46
N SER A 580 8.73 -14.58 -7.24
CA SER A 580 8.43 -13.90 -5.97
C SER A 580 6.96 -13.49 -5.89
N PHE A 581 6.55 -12.97 -4.73
CA PHE A 581 5.21 -12.41 -4.59
C PHE A 581 5.10 -11.06 -5.29
N TRP A 582 4.09 -10.92 -6.15
CA TRP A 582 3.70 -9.68 -6.81
C TRP A 582 2.28 -9.32 -6.38
N TYR A 583 2.03 -8.05 -6.07
CA TYR A 583 0.69 -7.59 -5.74
C TYR A 583 -0.25 -7.65 -6.95
N PHE A 584 -1.55 -7.61 -6.68
CA PHE A 584 -2.62 -7.76 -7.66
C PHE A 584 -2.53 -6.82 -8.88
N THR A 585 -1.92 -5.64 -8.72
CA THR A 585 -1.79 -4.65 -9.80
C THR A 585 -0.69 -4.96 -10.80
N ALA A 586 0.24 -5.86 -10.48
CA ALA A 586 1.43 -6.10 -11.29
C ALA A 586 1.11 -6.43 -12.75
N LYS A 587 0.14 -7.32 -13.00
CA LYS A 587 -0.28 -7.68 -14.37
C LYS A 587 -0.73 -6.46 -15.19
N THR A 588 -1.47 -5.55 -14.56
CA THR A 588 -1.95 -4.34 -15.21
C THR A 588 -0.81 -3.34 -15.37
N SER A 589 0.11 -3.25 -14.42
CA SER A 589 1.29 -2.40 -14.54
C SER A 589 2.18 -2.83 -15.72
N PHE A 590 2.38 -4.13 -15.95
CA PHE A 590 3.07 -4.62 -17.16
C PHE A 590 2.34 -4.24 -18.45
N ALA A 591 1.00 -4.36 -18.47
CA ALA A 591 0.17 -3.92 -19.59
C ALA A 591 0.20 -2.39 -19.77
N LEU A 592 0.32 -1.63 -18.68
CA LEU A 592 0.36 -0.17 -18.69
C LEU A 592 1.60 0.35 -19.42
N VAL A 593 2.76 -0.29 -19.23
CA VAL A 593 3.99 0.00 -20.00
C VAL A 593 3.74 -0.16 -21.49
N GLY A 594 3.11 -1.27 -21.89
CA GLY A 594 2.79 -1.56 -23.28
C GLY A 594 1.80 -0.57 -23.90
N THR A 595 0.68 -0.32 -23.22
CA THR A 595 -0.34 0.63 -23.69
C THR A 595 0.16 2.08 -23.70
N PHE A 596 1.11 2.44 -22.83
CA PHE A 596 1.78 3.73 -22.89
C PHE A 596 2.68 3.86 -24.12
N GLY A 597 3.44 2.81 -24.46
CA GLY A 597 4.18 2.78 -25.72
C GLY A 597 3.25 2.87 -26.94
N ALA A 598 2.08 2.21 -26.90
CA ALA A 598 1.05 2.35 -27.93
C ALA A 598 0.49 3.78 -28.02
N LEU A 599 0.28 4.46 -26.90
CA LEU A 599 -0.14 5.88 -26.87
C LEU A 599 0.93 6.79 -27.52
N LEU A 600 2.21 6.57 -27.22
CA LEU A 600 3.30 7.33 -27.83
C LEU A 600 3.43 7.06 -29.34
N TRP A 601 3.17 5.82 -29.76
CA TRP A 601 3.07 5.46 -31.17
C TRP A 601 1.89 6.17 -31.84
N ALA A 602 0.68 6.09 -31.26
CA ALA A 602 -0.51 6.73 -31.80
C ALA A 602 -0.33 8.24 -31.96
N THR A 603 0.27 8.90 -30.97
CA THR A 603 0.49 10.36 -30.95
C THR A 603 1.78 10.81 -31.63
N SER A 604 2.55 9.93 -32.27
CA SER A 604 3.81 10.34 -32.91
C SER A 604 3.59 11.30 -34.10
N PRO A 605 4.35 12.40 -34.21
CA PRO A 605 4.23 13.35 -35.32
C PRO A 605 4.76 12.83 -36.66
N GLY A 606 5.71 11.89 -36.65
CA GLY A 606 6.37 11.39 -37.87
C GLY A 606 6.37 9.86 -37.99
N ARG A 607 6.57 9.39 -39.23
CA ARG A 607 6.71 7.96 -39.58
C ARG A 607 7.90 7.29 -38.89
N GLU A 608 9.06 7.95 -38.84
CA GLU A 608 10.27 7.39 -38.22
C GLU A 608 10.08 7.11 -36.72
N GLU A 609 9.46 8.04 -35.99
CA GLU A 609 9.17 7.88 -34.56
C GLU A 609 8.12 6.77 -34.34
N ALA A 610 7.10 6.68 -35.20
CA ALA A 610 6.13 5.59 -35.18
C ALA A 610 6.79 4.22 -35.38
N ASP A 611 7.67 4.10 -36.37
CA ASP A 611 8.39 2.85 -36.65
C ASP A 611 9.32 2.46 -35.50
N TRP A 612 9.94 3.44 -34.84
CA TRP A 612 10.75 3.20 -33.65
C TRP A 612 9.91 2.59 -32.51
N TYR A 613 8.74 3.18 -32.18
CA TYR A 613 7.86 2.62 -31.14
C TYR A 613 7.31 1.25 -31.52
N ARG A 614 6.94 1.05 -32.79
CA ARG A 614 6.47 -0.25 -33.29
C ARG A 614 7.51 -1.36 -33.03
N ARG A 615 8.79 -1.12 -33.37
CA ARG A 615 9.88 -2.07 -33.12
C ARG A 615 10.09 -2.31 -31.62
N ARG A 616 10.10 -1.25 -30.81
CA ARG A 616 10.27 -1.37 -29.34
C ARG A 616 9.11 -2.13 -28.67
N LEU A 617 7.89 -1.93 -29.13
CA LEU A 617 6.72 -2.69 -28.65
C LEU A 617 6.80 -4.16 -29.05
N ALA A 618 7.29 -4.48 -30.25
CA ALA A 618 7.52 -5.86 -30.66
C ALA A 618 8.59 -6.54 -29.79
N GLU A 619 9.69 -5.85 -29.47
CA GLU A 619 10.71 -6.34 -28.53
C GLU A 619 10.14 -6.55 -27.13
N TYR A 620 9.37 -5.58 -26.62
CA TYR A 620 8.73 -5.71 -25.31
C TYR A 620 7.74 -6.88 -25.25
N ARG A 621 6.94 -7.05 -26.31
CA ARG A 621 6.04 -8.20 -26.47
C ARG A 621 6.81 -9.52 -26.47
N TRP A 622 7.95 -9.58 -27.15
CA TRP A 622 8.82 -10.75 -27.14
C TRP A 622 9.36 -11.04 -25.74
N THR A 623 9.88 -10.04 -25.02
CA THR A 623 10.35 -10.21 -23.63
C THR A 623 9.24 -10.74 -22.74
N LEU A 624 8.05 -10.15 -22.80
CA LEU A 624 6.90 -10.62 -22.01
C LEU A 624 6.51 -12.06 -22.34
N SER A 625 6.59 -12.45 -23.62
CA SER A 625 6.29 -13.82 -24.08
C SER A 625 7.33 -14.83 -23.57
N VAL A 626 8.61 -14.44 -23.52
CA VAL A 626 9.68 -15.27 -22.93
C VAL A 626 9.46 -15.45 -21.43
N CYS A 627 8.98 -14.42 -20.74
CA CYS A 627 8.60 -14.47 -19.34
C CYS A 627 7.28 -15.23 -19.08
N ALA A 628 6.44 -15.42 -20.11
CA ALA A 628 5.11 -16.03 -20.02
C ALA A 628 5.08 -17.56 -20.24
N LYS A 629 6.24 -18.23 -20.32
CA LYS A 629 6.31 -19.64 -20.74
C LYS A 629 5.44 -20.57 -19.85
N PRO A 630 4.74 -21.57 -20.45
CA PRO A 630 3.86 -22.48 -19.73
C PRO A 630 4.58 -23.20 -18.59
N GLY A 631 3.94 -23.29 -17.42
CA GLY A 631 4.49 -23.96 -16.23
C GLY A 631 5.32 -23.07 -15.29
N GLN A 632 5.57 -21.81 -15.67
CA GLN A 632 6.18 -20.81 -14.78
C GLN A 632 5.10 -19.99 -14.08
N GLN A 633 5.26 -19.70 -12.78
CA GLN A 633 4.34 -18.82 -12.05
C GLN A 633 4.25 -17.42 -12.70
N GLY A 634 5.27 -16.95 -13.41
CA GLY A 634 5.22 -15.67 -14.13
C GLY A 634 4.18 -15.59 -15.26
N GLN A 635 3.62 -16.72 -15.71
CA GLN A 635 2.67 -16.78 -16.82
C GLN A 635 1.47 -15.84 -16.61
N TYR A 636 0.86 -15.82 -15.43
CA TYR A 636 -0.31 -14.97 -15.18
C TYR A 636 0.03 -13.46 -15.15
N LEU A 637 1.28 -13.10 -14.87
CA LEU A 637 1.72 -11.70 -14.80
C LEU A 637 1.87 -11.11 -16.19
N THR A 638 2.56 -11.81 -17.08
CA THR A 638 2.95 -11.29 -18.38
C THR A 638 2.00 -11.71 -19.50
N ALA A 639 1.28 -12.84 -19.40
CA ALA A 639 0.32 -13.25 -20.44
C ALA A 639 -0.81 -12.23 -20.62
N PHE A 640 -1.34 -11.68 -19.53
CA PHE A 640 -2.33 -10.61 -19.59
C PHE A 640 -1.78 -9.36 -20.29
N ALA A 641 -0.51 -9.01 -20.05
CA ALA A 641 0.12 -7.88 -20.71
C ALA A 641 0.35 -8.13 -22.20
N VAL A 642 0.69 -9.37 -22.60
CA VAL A 642 0.79 -9.76 -24.03
C VAL A 642 -0.56 -9.64 -24.72
N ASP A 643 -1.63 -10.17 -24.13
CA ASP A 643 -2.99 -10.10 -24.69
C ASP A 643 -3.49 -8.65 -24.85
N MET A 644 -3.28 -7.81 -23.83
CA MET A 644 -3.60 -6.38 -23.90
C MET A 644 -2.76 -5.64 -24.95
N LEU A 645 -1.49 -6.03 -25.13
CA LEU A 645 -0.63 -5.48 -26.18
C LEU A 645 -1.13 -5.88 -27.58
N ASP A 646 -1.47 -7.14 -27.79
CA ASP A 646 -1.98 -7.64 -29.07
C ASP A 646 -3.33 -6.98 -29.41
N THR A 647 -4.21 -6.81 -28.41
CA THR A 647 -5.47 -6.08 -28.56
C THR A 647 -5.23 -4.61 -28.93
N SER A 648 -4.37 -3.90 -28.19
CA SER A 648 -4.11 -2.47 -28.43
C SER A 648 -3.39 -2.21 -29.75
N THR A 649 -2.47 -3.08 -30.15
CA THR A 649 -1.73 -2.95 -31.42
C THR A 649 -2.54 -3.42 -32.63
N GLY A 650 -3.36 -4.47 -32.46
CA GLY A 650 -4.20 -5.04 -33.50
C GLY A 650 -5.46 -4.23 -33.80
N LEU A 651 -6.21 -3.81 -32.77
CA LEU A 651 -7.51 -3.13 -32.95
C LEU A 651 -7.37 -1.62 -33.12
N LEU A 652 -6.52 -0.95 -32.33
CA LEU A 652 -6.50 0.52 -32.25
C LEU A 652 -5.49 1.16 -33.19
N LEU A 653 -4.37 0.48 -33.49
CA LEU A 653 -3.27 1.08 -34.25
C LEU A 653 -3.27 0.71 -35.74
N ARG A 654 -3.92 -0.39 -36.14
CA ARG A 654 -4.14 -0.73 -37.57
C ARG A 654 -5.12 0.21 -38.26
N GLN A 655 -5.96 0.92 -37.50
CA GLN A 655 -6.94 1.88 -38.01
C GLN A 655 -6.38 3.31 -38.13
N LEU A 656 -5.12 3.55 -37.75
CA LEU A 656 -4.51 4.88 -37.85
C LEU A 656 -4.14 5.18 -39.31
N PRO A 657 -4.45 6.39 -39.81
CA PRO A 657 -4.00 6.82 -41.14
C PRO A 657 -2.47 6.82 -41.23
N GLU A 658 -1.94 6.57 -42.43
CA GLU A 658 -0.49 6.62 -42.67
C GLU A 658 0.06 7.99 -42.30
N LYS A 659 1.12 7.98 -41.48
CA LYS A 659 1.74 9.21 -40.99
C LYS A 659 2.62 9.81 -42.07
N PRO A 660 2.66 11.16 -42.20
CA PRO A 660 3.52 11.81 -43.17
C PRO A 660 4.99 11.43 -42.92
N GLU A 661 5.72 11.23 -44.02
CA GLU A 661 7.18 11.22 -43.96
C GLU A 661 7.62 12.63 -43.59
N LEU A 662 8.53 12.75 -42.61
CA LEU A 662 9.15 14.03 -42.29
C LEU A 662 10.11 14.37 -43.44
N SER A 663 9.56 14.95 -44.50
CA SER A 663 10.33 15.50 -45.63
C SER A 663 11.28 16.57 -45.09
N ARG A 664 12.58 16.40 -45.34
CA ARG A 664 13.58 17.47 -45.18
C ARG A 664 13.21 18.64 -46.10
N CYS A 665 12.41 19.58 -45.60
CA CYS A 665 12.17 20.87 -46.24
C CYS A 665 12.27 21.98 -45.20
N ALA A 666 13.50 22.22 -44.76
CA ALA A 666 13.95 23.48 -44.17
C ALA A 666 15.40 23.72 -44.61
N SER A 667 15.63 23.72 -45.92
CA SER A 667 16.88 24.16 -46.52
C SER A 667 16.56 24.98 -47.77
N ALA A 668 15.96 26.14 -47.55
CA ALA A 668 15.96 27.25 -48.49
C ALA A 668 15.70 28.54 -47.70
N GLY A 669 16.77 29.27 -47.40
CA GLY A 669 16.67 30.64 -46.88
C GLY A 669 17.37 30.91 -45.55
N ALA A 670 18.68 30.63 -45.45
CA ALA A 670 19.67 31.43 -44.71
C ALA A 670 21.04 30.73 -44.75
N ALA A 671 21.64 30.62 -45.94
CA ALA A 671 23.07 30.48 -46.03
C ALA A 671 23.67 31.89 -45.89
N LEU A 672 24.11 32.25 -44.69
CA LEU A 672 25.08 33.31 -44.50
C LEU A 672 26.21 32.78 -43.61
N ASP A 673 27.41 32.94 -44.16
CA ASP A 673 28.70 32.50 -43.69
C ASP A 673 28.99 32.87 -42.23
N PHE A 674 29.59 31.94 -41.49
CA PHE A 674 30.70 32.33 -40.61
C PHE A 674 31.66 31.16 -40.35
N ALA A 675 32.74 31.14 -41.14
CA ALA A 675 33.97 30.43 -40.82
C ALA A 675 34.66 31.09 -39.60
N GLY A 676 35.46 30.29 -38.90
CA GLY A 676 35.93 30.53 -37.54
C GLY A 676 36.54 31.89 -37.24
N ARG A 677 36.24 32.37 -36.02
CA ARG A 677 37.14 33.23 -35.22
C ARG A 677 36.92 32.95 -33.74
N SER A 678 38.02 32.69 -33.07
CA SER A 678 38.19 32.55 -31.63
C SER A 678 38.19 33.90 -30.89
N LEU A 679 37.71 33.85 -29.64
CA LEU A 679 37.85 34.79 -28.48
C LEU A 679 36.87 35.99 -28.40
N PRO A 680 36.59 36.58 -27.19
CA PRO A 680 36.89 36.14 -25.82
C PRO A 680 35.69 36.16 -24.84
N ASN A 681 35.96 35.57 -23.67
CA ASN A 681 35.22 35.61 -22.42
C ASN A 681 35.15 37.05 -21.85
N SER A 682 33.97 37.54 -21.42
CA SER A 682 33.70 38.48 -20.30
C SER A 682 32.41 39.29 -20.53
N TYR A 683 31.33 39.00 -19.79
CA TYR A 683 30.86 39.88 -18.71
C TYR A 683 29.72 39.21 -17.91
N SER A 684 29.79 39.46 -16.62
CA SER A 684 29.02 38.99 -15.48
C SER A 684 27.62 39.58 -15.35
N GLY A 685 26.67 38.82 -14.76
CA GLY A 685 25.48 39.41 -14.13
C GLY A 685 24.36 38.42 -13.78
N PHE A 686 24.24 38.10 -12.49
CA PHE A 686 23.11 37.43 -11.79
C PHE A 686 23.00 35.90 -11.86
N GLY A 687 23.52 35.27 -10.80
CA GLY A 687 23.31 33.87 -10.46
C GLY A 687 22.39 33.65 -9.25
N GLY A 688 21.87 32.43 -9.20
CA GLY A 688 21.26 31.74 -8.05
C GLY A 688 19.88 31.16 -8.38
N GLY A 689 19.67 29.85 -8.60
CA GLY A 689 20.56 28.70 -8.63
C GLY A 689 19.73 27.46 -9.02
N GLY A 690 20.17 26.73 -10.05
CA GLY A 690 19.56 25.48 -10.51
C GLY A 690 20.67 24.53 -10.94
N GLY A 691 20.92 23.49 -10.13
CA GLY A 691 21.94 22.48 -10.38
C GLY A 691 21.42 21.38 -11.30
N ILE A 692 21.97 21.33 -12.52
CA ILE A 692 21.94 20.18 -13.43
C ILE A 692 23.12 19.29 -13.02
N PHE A 693 22.88 18.01 -12.71
CA PHE A 693 23.95 17.04 -12.50
C PHE A 693 24.25 16.25 -13.78
N SER A 694 25.49 16.42 -14.22
CA SER A 694 26.26 15.54 -15.09
C SER A 694 26.43 14.15 -14.48
N LEU A 695 26.24 13.11 -15.28
CA LEU A 695 26.76 11.76 -15.01
C LEU A 695 28.12 11.65 -15.69
N GLN A 696 29.19 11.80 -14.90
CA GLN A 696 30.55 11.52 -15.32
C GLN A 696 30.92 10.09 -14.91
N GLY A 697 31.40 9.32 -15.87
CA GLY A 697 31.81 7.93 -15.69
C GLY A 697 33.07 7.77 -14.85
N SER A 698 33.21 6.57 -14.29
CA SER A 698 34.48 6.04 -13.79
C SER A 698 34.84 4.78 -14.56
N SER A 699 36.12 4.77 -14.93
CA SER A 699 36.87 3.92 -15.85
C SER A 699 36.81 2.41 -15.61
N PHE A 700 36.86 1.65 -16.71
CA PHE A 700 37.64 0.42 -16.78
C PHE A 700 38.46 0.43 -18.07
N SER A 701 39.78 0.33 -17.92
CA SER A 701 40.76 0.19 -19.00
C SER A 701 41.51 -1.13 -18.84
N ASN A 702 41.86 -1.72 -19.99
CA ASN A 702 42.82 -2.79 -20.25
C ASN A 702 42.38 -4.25 -20.10
N ILE A 703 42.12 -4.89 -21.25
CA ILE A 703 42.94 -5.91 -21.94
C ILE A 703 42.24 -6.10 -23.30
N GLY A 704 42.77 -5.67 -24.45
CA GLY A 704 43.91 -6.28 -25.15
C GLY A 704 43.38 -6.89 -26.46
N SER A 705 43.40 -6.14 -27.55
CA SER A 705 42.96 -6.59 -28.87
C SER A 705 44.00 -7.52 -29.51
N THR A 706 43.55 -8.66 -30.02
CA THR A 706 44.15 -9.28 -31.20
C THR A 706 43.02 -9.50 -32.19
N LEU A 707 43.12 -8.78 -33.31
CA LEU A 707 42.30 -8.96 -34.51
C LEU A 707 42.75 -10.24 -35.18
N ASP A 708 41.82 -11.14 -35.51
CA ASP A 708 41.94 -11.94 -36.70
C ASP A 708 40.63 -11.94 -37.49
N ARG A 709 40.82 -11.75 -38.80
CA ARG A 709 39.86 -11.35 -39.80
C ARG A 709 39.44 -12.61 -40.56
N SER A 710 38.16 -12.95 -40.57
CA SER A 710 37.62 -13.95 -41.50
C SER A 710 36.17 -13.61 -41.86
N SER A 711 35.97 -13.23 -43.11
CA SER A 711 34.67 -12.97 -43.75
C SER A 711 33.76 -14.21 -43.73
N PRO A 712 32.43 -14.07 -43.63
CA PRO A 712 31.52 -15.18 -43.84
C PRO A 712 31.33 -15.46 -45.34
N ARG A 713 31.54 -16.72 -45.73
CA ARG A 713 31.19 -17.25 -47.05
C ARG A 713 29.68 -17.45 -47.13
N SER A 714 29.13 -17.00 -48.25
CA SER A 714 27.83 -17.36 -48.83
C SER A 714 27.67 -18.88 -48.86
N LEU A 715 26.52 -19.38 -48.40
CA LEU A 715 26.01 -20.69 -48.75
C LEU A 715 24.59 -20.48 -49.26
N ASP A 716 24.47 -20.62 -50.58
CA ASP A 716 23.24 -20.72 -51.33
C ASP A 716 22.41 -21.90 -50.80
N SER A 717 21.11 -21.66 -50.67
CA SER A 717 20.11 -22.70 -50.40
C SER A 717 19.49 -23.09 -51.73
N GLU A 718 19.53 -24.39 -52.02
CA GLU A 718 18.87 -25.01 -53.14
C GLU A 718 17.36 -25.08 -52.85
N ASP A 719 16.57 -24.48 -53.76
CA ASP A 719 15.11 -24.56 -53.79
C ASP A 719 14.67 -25.96 -54.26
N GLU A 720 14.15 -26.77 -53.34
CA GLU A 720 13.29 -27.91 -53.68
C GLU A 720 11.82 -27.50 -53.60
N SER A 721 11.17 -27.62 -54.75
CA SER A 721 9.75 -27.33 -54.99
C SER A 721 8.92 -28.55 -54.60
N GLY A 722 8.16 -28.43 -53.50
CA GLY A 722 7.10 -29.35 -53.11
C GLY A 722 5.75 -28.66 -53.21
N SER A 723 4.98 -29.01 -54.23
CA SER A 723 3.58 -28.66 -54.39
C SER A 723 2.74 -29.63 -53.57
N GLU A 724 1.91 -29.12 -52.66
CA GLU A 724 0.83 -29.91 -52.06
C GLU A 724 -0.48 -29.16 -52.27
N GLU A 725 -1.38 -29.88 -52.94
CA GLU A 725 -2.68 -29.50 -53.43
C GLU A 725 -3.70 -29.44 -52.28
N GLU A 726 -4.63 -28.50 -52.41
CA GLU A 726 -5.87 -28.44 -51.64
C GLU A 726 -6.78 -29.62 -52.03
N GLU A 727 -7.23 -30.41 -51.06
CA GLU A 727 -8.46 -31.21 -51.22
C GLU A 727 -9.35 -31.07 -49.97
N ASP A 728 -10.53 -30.49 -50.22
CA ASP A 728 -11.75 -30.50 -49.42
C ASP A 728 -12.14 -31.91 -48.98
N TYR A 729 -12.63 -32.06 -47.75
CA TYR A 729 -13.67 -33.05 -47.44
C TYR A 729 -14.65 -32.53 -46.39
N ASP A 730 -15.90 -32.39 -46.84
CA ASP A 730 -17.10 -32.17 -46.06
C ASP A 730 -17.44 -33.34 -45.11
N GLU A 731 -17.92 -32.95 -43.93
CA GLU A 731 -19.16 -33.42 -43.27
C GLU A 731 -19.62 -34.87 -43.49
N TYR A 732 -19.65 -35.69 -42.41
CA TYR A 732 -20.83 -36.51 -42.06
C TYR A 732 -20.77 -37.05 -40.60
N ASN A 733 -21.94 -36.98 -39.95
CA ASN A 733 -22.36 -37.52 -38.65
C ASN A 733 -21.68 -38.81 -38.13
N ILE A 734 -21.38 -38.83 -36.82
CA ILE A 734 -22.11 -39.54 -35.73
C ILE A 734 -21.67 -38.98 -34.37
#